data_AF-A0A356EQ19-F1
#
_entry.id   AF-A0A356EQ19-F1
#
_cell.length_a   1.000
_cell.length_b   1.000
_cell.length_c   1.000
_cell.angle_alpha   90.00
_cell.angle_beta   90.00
_cell.angle_gamma   90.00
#
_symmetry.space_group_name_H-M   'P 1'
#
loop_
_entity.id
_entity.type
_entity.pdbx_description
1 polymer ?
#
loop_
_entity_poly.entity_id
_entity_poly.type
_entity_poly.pdbx_seq_one_letter_code
_entity_poly.pdbx_strand_id
1 'polypeptide(L)'
;PVELRELLRGHIFGIDRDEDACQVTELSLVLTLLDYVDPPDLSKTNFKLPKLRGSNIFGGPTNDFFNTNSEFHQKMGETEFAWLVGNPPWIETNEKKPRPEDKPARSWRNANSQEYPTGGNQVAELFAWKATEHIGDKSSVGLLMPAMTLFKDESRAFRQAFFARAKVSVVANFANLAYVLFAGRSEVPAAAFFYRKRPDGPDVIDETERILTFSPLVTDQKANRPSAFNQTVDTWTITINGNELREIGVVEAIRGDALTWKLAMWGSYRDRRLLESIGRRFPMNLAKEAEKRGLNIHSGFEPRRSGPKVQELFGKNRVKKNATRGVDHLFAFVKSMLETLPQELAHSRPGRADLPVVVSRPPHILCDAARRFAVYSDDFIVVGARQPAIAGPKTEADFLKILSLYLSSDFARYHQYLLAPQWGVSVSISTLNTLIALPIPLASLSAAESAEWLDLHARLVAASPTEPPKRPRSRIAAASSKQMPLPGMAEAPSKLPELVTELNDRVYKLLRLKDRERILVEDFVRVKRFAIKGKVCEETAGVPEREELERYAKVLQAELDGFFEDNSRLRHRVGILYDKTSHTGMIDVELLRNSRGAPPVKVRSADETTSADFQRAQELARQKRGQWLYFHRNLRIYEGTRVLLLKPLERLHWLRSQALLDADTILAETLAGGEK
;
A
#
# COMPACT_ATOMS: atom_id res chain seq x y z
N PRO A 1 24.49 -38.79 13.91
CA PRO A 1 25.07 -38.37 12.61
C PRO A 1 24.57 -39.17 11.39
N VAL A 2 24.51 -40.52 11.46
CA VAL A 2 24.03 -41.36 10.34
C VAL A 2 22.57 -41.09 10.00
N GLU A 3 21.67 -41.11 10.99
CA GLU A 3 20.24 -40.80 10.76
C GLU A 3 20.04 -39.39 10.18
N LEU A 4 20.75 -38.38 10.71
CA LEU A 4 20.72 -37.01 10.17
C LEU A 4 21.19 -36.95 8.71
N ARG A 5 22.19 -37.76 8.35
CA ARG A 5 22.66 -37.89 6.96
C ARG A 5 21.58 -38.47 6.06
N GLU A 6 20.90 -39.51 6.50
CA GLU A 6 19.81 -40.11 5.72
C GLU A 6 18.59 -39.18 5.62
N LEU A 7 18.27 -38.44 6.68
CA LEU A 7 17.24 -37.39 6.64
C LEU A 7 17.60 -36.30 5.62
N LEU A 8 18.82 -35.76 5.69
CA LEU A 8 19.31 -34.74 4.75
C LEU A 8 19.25 -35.24 3.30
N ARG A 9 19.80 -36.45 3.05
CA ARG A 9 19.87 -37.03 1.70
C ARG A 9 18.51 -37.44 1.14
N GLY A 10 17.57 -37.86 2.00
CA GLY A 10 16.27 -38.32 1.59
C GLY A 10 15.23 -37.21 1.39
N HIS A 11 15.42 -36.03 1.98
CA HIS A 11 14.33 -35.05 2.10
C HIS A 11 14.68 -33.62 1.68
N ILE A 12 15.95 -33.26 1.56
CA ILE A 12 16.36 -31.88 1.23
C ILE A 12 17.03 -31.86 -0.14
N PHE A 13 16.44 -31.09 -1.05
CA PHE A 13 16.88 -30.93 -2.43
C PHE A 13 16.89 -29.47 -2.82
N GLY A 14 17.75 -29.10 -3.77
CA GLY A 14 17.89 -27.74 -4.26
C GLY A 14 18.41 -27.69 -5.68
N ILE A 15 18.00 -26.66 -6.40
CA ILE A 15 18.47 -26.36 -7.76
C ILE A 15 18.84 -24.88 -7.85
N ASP A 16 20.04 -24.59 -8.34
CA ASP A 16 20.45 -23.23 -8.68
C ASP A 16 21.32 -23.24 -9.93
N ARG A 17 21.19 -22.22 -10.78
CA ARG A 17 22.03 -22.09 -11.98
C ARG A 17 23.44 -21.59 -11.63
N ASP A 18 23.62 -20.97 -10.47
CA ASP A 18 24.89 -20.49 -9.95
C ASP A 18 25.61 -21.63 -9.18
N GLU A 19 26.77 -22.02 -9.69
CA GLU A 19 27.60 -23.07 -9.10
C GLU A 19 28.11 -22.70 -7.70
N ASP A 20 28.48 -21.44 -7.49
CA ASP A 20 29.03 -20.94 -6.23
C ASP A 20 27.93 -20.94 -5.16
N ALA A 21 26.72 -20.52 -5.52
CA ALA A 21 25.55 -20.60 -4.63
C ALA A 21 25.25 -22.04 -4.20
N CYS A 22 25.37 -23.00 -5.12
CA CYS A 22 25.22 -24.41 -4.79
C CYS A 22 26.31 -24.90 -3.83
N GLN A 23 27.58 -24.50 -4.02
CA GLN A 23 28.68 -24.92 -3.13
C GLN A 23 28.47 -24.39 -1.71
N VAL A 24 28.06 -23.12 -1.58
CA VAL A 24 27.72 -22.52 -0.27
C VAL A 24 26.55 -23.26 0.38
N THR A 25 25.54 -23.65 -0.40
CA THR A 25 24.38 -24.42 0.09
C THR A 25 24.80 -25.79 0.62
N GLU A 26 25.64 -26.52 -0.11
CA GLU A 26 26.16 -27.82 0.34
C GLU A 26 26.91 -27.71 1.66
N LEU A 27 27.82 -26.73 1.78
CA LEU A 27 28.58 -26.49 3.00
C LEU A 27 27.64 -26.13 4.16
N SER A 28 26.66 -25.27 3.92
CA SER A 28 25.69 -24.84 4.95
C SER A 28 24.86 -26.01 5.48
N LEU A 29 24.40 -26.92 4.60
CA LEU A 29 23.65 -28.12 5.00
C LEU A 29 24.52 -29.09 5.81
N VAL A 30 25.79 -29.25 5.41
CA VAL A 30 26.75 -30.07 6.15
C VAL A 30 27.05 -29.49 7.53
N LEU A 31 27.29 -28.18 7.64
CA LEU A 31 27.50 -27.51 8.92
C LEU A 31 26.26 -27.63 9.82
N THR A 32 25.07 -27.40 9.26
CA THR A 32 23.81 -27.58 9.98
C THR A 32 23.67 -29.00 10.52
N LEU A 33 24.02 -30.02 9.71
CA LEU A 33 24.01 -31.41 10.17
C LEU A 33 24.95 -31.60 11.38
N LEU A 34 26.15 -31.02 11.34
CA LEU A 34 27.14 -31.11 12.42
C LEU A 34 26.69 -30.38 13.69
N ASP A 35 25.97 -29.27 13.58
CA ASP A 35 25.41 -28.54 14.73
C ASP A 35 24.42 -29.40 15.54
N TYR A 36 23.81 -30.42 14.92
CA TYR A 36 22.92 -31.38 15.58
C TYR A 36 23.62 -32.66 16.07
N VAL A 37 24.94 -32.78 15.91
CA VAL A 37 25.72 -33.94 16.36
C VAL A 37 26.44 -33.59 17.67
N ASP A 38 26.31 -34.45 18.69
CA ASP A 38 27.00 -34.31 19.97
C ASP A 38 27.89 -35.55 20.27
N PRO A 39 29.20 -35.40 20.49
CA PRO A 39 29.98 -34.18 20.27
C PRO A 39 30.10 -33.84 18.77
N PRO A 40 30.18 -32.56 18.39
CA PRO A 40 30.31 -32.16 16.98
C PRO A 40 31.66 -32.59 16.36
N ASP A 41 32.63 -32.98 17.19
CA ASP A 41 33.92 -33.50 16.75
C ASP A 41 33.80 -34.94 16.22
N LEU A 42 33.90 -35.08 14.90
CA LEU A 42 33.89 -36.37 14.21
C LEU A 42 35.28 -37.01 14.08
N SER A 43 36.35 -36.39 14.59
CA SER A 43 37.75 -36.84 14.41
C SER A 43 38.01 -38.26 14.92
N LYS A 44 37.22 -38.72 15.89
CA LYS A 44 37.29 -40.08 16.46
C LYS A 44 36.24 -41.04 15.89
N THR A 45 35.64 -40.71 14.76
CA THR A 45 34.57 -41.49 14.14
C THR A 45 34.94 -41.95 12.72
N ASN A 46 34.34 -43.05 12.26
CA ASN A 46 34.42 -43.48 10.85
C ASN A 46 33.35 -42.82 9.97
N PHE A 47 32.67 -41.79 10.48
CA PHE A 47 31.57 -41.15 9.77
C PHE A 47 32.09 -40.28 8.62
N LYS A 48 31.50 -40.47 7.43
CA LYS A 48 31.80 -39.65 6.25
C LYS A 48 30.65 -38.69 5.98
N LEU A 49 31.00 -37.42 5.79
CA LEU A 49 30.08 -36.37 5.38
C LEU A 49 29.40 -36.75 4.05
N PRO A 50 28.11 -36.43 3.87
CA PRO A 50 27.41 -36.74 2.64
C PRO A 50 27.97 -35.93 1.47
N LYS A 51 28.12 -36.58 0.32
CA LYS A 51 28.28 -35.88 -0.96
C LYS A 51 26.88 -35.47 -1.44
N LEU A 52 26.66 -34.17 -1.64
CA LEU A 52 25.34 -33.61 -1.97
C LEU A 52 25.23 -33.17 -3.44
N ARG A 53 26.32 -32.72 -4.06
CA ARG A 53 26.35 -32.35 -5.49
C ARG A 53 25.90 -33.48 -6.40
N GLY A 54 24.92 -33.18 -7.27
CA GLY A 54 24.38 -34.09 -8.27
C GLY A 54 23.43 -35.17 -7.72
N SER A 55 23.14 -35.15 -6.42
CA SER A 55 22.10 -36.00 -5.80
C SER A 55 21.02 -35.20 -5.10
N ASN A 56 21.43 -34.22 -4.30
CA ASN A 56 20.55 -33.36 -3.51
C ASN A 56 20.58 -31.94 -4.04
N ILE A 57 21.78 -31.43 -4.33
CA ILE A 57 21.99 -30.08 -4.85
C ILE A 57 22.42 -30.18 -6.31
N PHE A 58 21.58 -29.63 -7.19
CA PHE A 58 21.77 -29.60 -8.63
C PHE A 58 22.18 -28.20 -9.06
N GLY A 59 23.35 -28.08 -9.69
CA GLY A 59 23.99 -26.80 -9.95
C GLY A 59 24.41 -26.59 -11.39
N GLY A 60 24.58 -25.33 -11.76
CA GLY A 60 25.27 -24.92 -12.98
C GLY A 60 24.35 -24.58 -14.16
N PRO A 61 24.93 -24.09 -15.27
CA PRO A 61 24.18 -23.48 -16.37
C PRO A 61 23.27 -24.46 -17.12
N THR A 62 23.50 -25.77 -16.99
CA THR A 62 22.66 -26.82 -17.55
C THR A 62 21.55 -27.26 -16.60
N ASN A 63 21.67 -27.01 -15.29
CA ASN A 63 20.66 -27.29 -14.27
C ASN A 63 19.83 -26.04 -13.95
N ASP A 64 19.14 -25.54 -14.99
CA ASP A 64 18.12 -24.50 -14.83
C ASP A 64 16.74 -25.13 -14.51
N PHE A 65 15.97 -24.51 -13.62
CA PHE A 65 14.66 -25.00 -13.23
C PHE A 65 13.67 -25.10 -14.40
N PHE A 66 13.82 -24.30 -15.45
CA PHE A 66 13.00 -24.39 -16.66
C PHE A 66 13.60 -25.29 -17.75
N ASN A 67 14.82 -25.80 -17.58
CA ASN A 67 15.42 -26.74 -18.52
C ASN A 67 14.96 -28.17 -18.21
N THR A 68 13.93 -28.65 -18.90
CA THR A 68 13.36 -30.00 -18.73
C THR A 68 14.34 -31.13 -19.07
N ASN A 69 15.45 -30.83 -19.77
CA ASN A 69 16.49 -31.81 -20.09
C ASN A 69 17.62 -31.85 -19.05
N SER A 70 17.52 -31.09 -17.95
CA SER A 70 18.57 -31.03 -16.92
C SER A 70 18.67 -32.31 -16.09
N GLU A 71 19.82 -32.52 -15.44
CA GLU A 71 20.03 -33.66 -14.55
C GLU A 71 19.00 -33.67 -13.41
N PHE A 72 18.62 -32.49 -12.91
CA PHE A 72 17.54 -32.34 -11.93
C PHE A 72 16.23 -32.95 -12.43
N HIS A 73 15.77 -32.62 -13.65
CA HIS A 73 14.51 -33.18 -14.16
C HIS A 73 14.62 -34.66 -14.49
N GLN A 74 15.79 -35.13 -14.94
CA GLN A 74 16.00 -36.55 -15.19
C GLN A 74 15.91 -37.38 -13.90
N LYS A 75 16.36 -36.86 -12.76
CA LYS A 75 16.37 -37.58 -11.48
C LYS A 75 15.14 -37.31 -10.61
N MET A 76 14.62 -36.08 -10.64
CA MET A 76 13.60 -35.58 -9.72
C MET A 76 12.33 -35.11 -10.43
N GLY A 77 12.24 -35.24 -11.75
CA GLY A 77 11.10 -34.74 -12.53
C GLY A 77 9.76 -35.42 -12.20
N GLU A 78 9.82 -36.69 -11.78
CA GLU A 78 8.64 -37.46 -11.33
C GLU A 78 8.45 -37.41 -9.80
N THR A 79 9.36 -36.77 -9.08
CA THR A 79 9.27 -36.67 -7.62
C THR A 79 8.25 -35.62 -7.23
N GLU A 80 7.23 -36.04 -6.49
CA GLU A 80 6.26 -35.13 -5.89
C GLU A 80 6.76 -34.65 -4.52
N PHE A 81 7.20 -33.39 -4.46
CA PHE A 81 7.64 -32.80 -3.20
C PHE A 81 6.44 -32.44 -2.31
N ALA A 82 6.53 -32.82 -1.03
CA ALA A 82 5.54 -32.42 -0.03
C ALA A 82 5.59 -30.90 0.21
N TRP A 83 6.79 -30.32 0.22
CA TRP A 83 7.02 -28.89 0.40
C TRP A 83 7.97 -28.35 -0.65
N LEU A 84 7.58 -27.24 -1.29
CA LEU A 84 8.44 -26.46 -2.17
C LEU A 84 8.55 -25.04 -1.62
N VAL A 85 9.76 -24.61 -1.30
CA VAL A 85 10.04 -23.26 -0.80
C VAL A 85 11.08 -22.58 -1.66
N GLY A 86 10.93 -21.27 -1.90
CA GLY A 86 11.89 -20.55 -2.73
C GLY A 86 11.72 -19.04 -2.74
N ASN A 87 12.80 -18.35 -3.11
CA ASN A 87 12.81 -16.94 -3.45
C ASN A 87 13.21 -16.81 -4.93
N PRO A 88 12.27 -16.98 -5.87
CA PRO A 88 12.58 -16.95 -7.30
C PRO A 88 13.16 -15.59 -7.72
N PRO A 89 13.89 -15.52 -8.84
CA PRO A 89 14.52 -14.27 -9.27
C PRO A 89 13.49 -13.21 -9.70
N TRP A 90 13.64 -12.00 -9.18
CA TRP A 90 12.72 -10.87 -9.43
C TRP A 90 13.14 -10.05 -10.64
N ILE A 91 13.09 -10.69 -11.80
CA ILE A 91 13.52 -10.12 -13.08
C ILE A 91 12.44 -10.31 -14.16
N GLU A 92 12.50 -9.46 -15.19
CA GLU A 92 11.74 -9.65 -16.41
C GLU A 92 12.68 -10.04 -17.55
N THR A 93 12.33 -11.06 -18.33
CA THR A 93 13.14 -11.43 -19.50
C THR A 93 12.98 -10.38 -20.60
N ASN A 94 14.08 -9.93 -21.21
CA ASN A 94 14.03 -8.92 -22.26
C ASN A 94 14.03 -9.57 -23.66
N GLU A 95 13.02 -9.27 -24.48
CA GLU A 95 12.93 -9.80 -25.85
C GLU A 95 13.81 -9.06 -26.85
N LYS A 96 14.07 -7.76 -26.61
CA LYS A 96 14.91 -6.92 -27.49
C LYS A 96 16.40 -7.12 -27.23
N LYS A 97 16.75 -7.48 -25.99
CA LYS A 97 18.11 -7.78 -25.55
C LYS A 97 18.10 -9.11 -24.78
N PRO A 98 17.86 -10.22 -25.48
CA PRO A 98 17.74 -11.52 -24.85
C PRO A 98 19.08 -11.93 -24.23
N ARG A 99 19.07 -12.26 -22.94
CA ARG A 99 20.22 -12.91 -22.31
C ARG A 99 20.19 -14.42 -22.61
N PRO A 100 21.35 -15.07 -22.85
CA PRO A 100 21.40 -16.51 -23.12
C PRO A 100 20.83 -17.34 -21.96
N GLU A 101 21.12 -16.98 -20.72
CA GLU A 101 20.70 -17.68 -19.51
C GLU A 101 19.18 -17.65 -19.28
N ASP A 102 18.46 -16.70 -19.89
CA ASP A 102 16.99 -16.63 -19.78
C ASP A 102 16.29 -17.54 -20.82
N LYS A 103 17.04 -18.23 -21.69
CA LYS A 103 16.47 -19.06 -22.77
C LYS A 103 15.54 -20.16 -22.26
N PRO A 104 15.87 -20.95 -21.22
CA PRO A 104 14.97 -21.99 -20.71
C PRO A 104 13.63 -21.42 -20.24
N ALA A 105 13.67 -20.39 -19.39
CA ALA A 105 12.47 -19.72 -18.88
C ALA A 105 11.59 -19.14 -20.00
N ARG A 106 12.19 -18.47 -20.99
CA ARG A 106 11.46 -17.96 -22.17
C ARG A 106 10.81 -19.06 -22.98
N SER A 107 11.53 -20.17 -23.20
CA SER A 107 11.04 -21.29 -23.99
C SER A 107 9.83 -21.94 -23.32
N TRP A 108 9.94 -22.19 -22.01
CA TRP A 108 8.84 -22.72 -21.20
C TRP A 108 7.64 -21.77 -21.18
N ARG A 109 7.85 -20.47 -20.97
CA ARG A 109 6.77 -19.46 -21.04
C ARG A 109 6.07 -19.48 -22.39
N ASN A 110 6.82 -19.45 -23.50
CA ASN A 110 6.22 -19.39 -24.83
C ASN A 110 5.37 -20.63 -25.12
N ALA A 111 5.84 -21.81 -24.68
CA ALA A 111 5.10 -23.06 -24.80
C ALA A 111 3.80 -23.09 -23.97
N ASN A 112 3.76 -22.40 -22.82
CA ASN A 112 2.65 -22.47 -21.87
C ASN A 112 1.83 -21.17 -21.72
N SER A 113 2.12 -20.14 -22.51
CA SER A 113 1.59 -18.77 -22.30
C SER A 113 0.06 -18.64 -22.31
N GLN A 114 -0.63 -19.54 -23.01
CA GLN A 114 -2.10 -19.57 -23.04
C GLN A 114 -2.68 -20.02 -21.69
N GLU A 115 -2.02 -20.97 -21.04
CA GLU A 115 -2.49 -21.58 -19.81
C GLU A 115 -1.94 -20.89 -18.56
N TYR A 116 -0.70 -20.43 -18.65
CA TYR A 116 0.08 -19.84 -17.56
C TYR A 116 0.48 -18.40 -17.91
N PRO A 117 -0.48 -17.46 -17.92
CA PRO A 117 -0.20 -16.06 -18.23
C PRO A 117 0.71 -15.44 -17.16
N THR A 118 1.51 -14.45 -17.57
CA THR A 118 2.31 -13.62 -16.67
C THR A 118 2.12 -12.14 -17.00
N GLY A 119 2.36 -11.28 -16.03
CA GLY A 119 2.41 -9.84 -16.22
C GLY A 119 3.75 -9.42 -16.77
N GLY A 120 3.76 -9.01 -18.04
CA GLY A 120 4.99 -8.77 -18.77
C GLY A 120 5.77 -10.08 -18.90
N ASN A 121 7.08 -10.04 -18.61
CA ASN A 121 7.96 -11.19 -18.75
C ASN A 121 8.53 -11.66 -17.40
N GLN A 122 7.72 -11.53 -16.35
CA GLN A 122 8.14 -11.72 -14.97
C GLN A 122 8.48 -13.18 -14.65
N VAL A 123 9.75 -13.45 -14.34
CA VAL A 123 10.24 -14.82 -14.11
C VAL A 123 9.69 -15.41 -12.82
N ALA A 124 9.54 -14.62 -11.75
CA ALA A 124 8.96 -15.10 -10.50
C ALA A 124 7.56 -15.69 -10.67
N GLU A 125 6.72 -15.10 -11.54
CA GLU A 125 5.39 -15.62 -11.86
C GLU A 125 5.46 -16.96 -12.62
N LEU A 126 6.48 -17.16 -13.47
CA LEU A 126 6.73 -18.46 -14.11
C LEU A 126 7.13 -19.53 -13.11
N PHE A 127 7.95 -19.19 -12.10
CA PHE A 127 8.27 -20.12 -11.01
C PHE A 127 7.02 -20.51 -10.24
N ALA A 128 6.09 -19.58 -10.00
CA ALA A 128 4.83 -19.90 -9.32
C ALA A 128 3.97 -20.90 -10.09
N TRP A 129 3.99 -20.82 -11.43
CA TRP A 129 3.34 -21.83 -12.26
C TRP A 129 4.09 -23.16 -12.24
N LYS A 130 5.37 -23.14 -12.58
CA LYS A 130 6.18 -24.34 -12.71
C LYS A 130 6.33 -25.12 -11.40
N ALA A 131 6.30 -24.45 -10.25
CA ALA A 131 6.29 -25.11 -8.94
C ALA A 131 5.16 -26.15 -8.83
N THR A 132 4.02 -25.92 -9.49
CA THR A 132 2.89 -26.85 -9.45
C THR A 132 3.12 -28.16 -10.22
N GLU A 133 4.14 -28.24 -11.09
CA GLU A 133 4.55 -29.46 -11.79
C GLU A 133 5.34 -30.42 -10.89
N HIS A 134 5.88 -29.94 -9.76
CA HIS A 134 6.79 -30.69 -8.89
C HIS A 134 6.18 -31.04 -7.53
N ILE A 135 4.88 -30.94 -7.38
CA ILE A 135 4.21 -31.11 -6.09
C ILE A 135 3.00 -32.03 -6.21
N GLY A 136 2.76 -32.87 -5.21
CA GLY A 136 1.58 -33.74 -5.16
C GLY A 136 0.31 -33.03 -4.68
N ASP A 137 -0.84 -33.71 -4.64
CA ASP A 137 -2.14 -33.10 -4.34
C ASP A 137 -2.28 -32.54 -2.91
N LYS A 138 -1.50 -33.10 -1.96
CA LYS A 138 -1.48 -32.72 -0.54
C LYS A 138 -0.26 -31.89 -0.14
N SER A 139 0.45 -31.38 -1.13
CA SER A 139 1.66 -30.58 -0.94
C SER A 139 1.37 -29.12 -0.54
N SER A 140 2.43 -28.37 -0.26
CA SER A 140 2.37 -26.92 -0.08
C SER A 140 3.57 -26.23 -0.72
N VAL A 141 3.30 -25.10 -1.34
CA VAL A 141 4.31 -24.21 -1.92
C VAL A 141 4.35 -22.92 -1.13
N GLY A 142 5.56 -22.45 -0.82
CA GLY A 142 5.83 -21.13 -0.24
C GLY A 142 6.84 -20.36 -1.08
N LEU A 143 6.39 -19.36 -1.85
CA LEU A 143 7.29 -18.53 -2.67
C LEU A 143 7.32 -17.08 -2.19
N LEU A 144 8.53 -16.51 -2.12
CA LEU A 144 8.72 -15.08 -1.94
C LEU A 144 8.71 -14.36 -3.30
N MET A 145 7.60 -13.69 -3.57
CA MET A 145 7.27 -13.06 -4.85
C MET A 145 7.42 -11.53 -4.75
N PRO A 146 7.62 -10.82 -5.87
CA PRO A 146 7.43 -9.38 -5.90
C PRO A 146 5.99 -9.02 -5.57
N ALA A 147 5.78 -8.17 -4.55
CA ALA A 147 4.44 -7.77 -4.14
C ALA A 147 3.66 -7.11 -5.29
N MET A 148 4.35 -6.45 -6.23
CA MET A 148 3.74 -5.84 -7.41
C MET A 148 2.93 -6.83 -8.27
N THR A 149 3.16 -8.14 -8.18
CA THR A 149 2.30 -9.16 -8.80
C THR A 149 0.83 -9.06 -8.33
N LEU A 150 0.59 -8.59 -7.10
CA LEU A 150 -0.76 -8.34 -6.56
C LEU A 150 -1.42 -7.07 -7.13
N PHE A 151 -0.64 -6.15 -7.70
CA PHE A 151 -1.11 -4.78 -7.99
C PHE A 151 -0.99 -4.36 -9.45
N LYS A 152 0.09 -4.70 -10.16
CA LYS A 152 0.35 -4.17 -11.50
C LYS A 152 -0.74 -4.60 -12.49
N ASP A 153 -1.11 -3.68 -13.38
CA ASP A 153 -2.20 -3.90 -14.35
C ASP A 153 -1.85 -5.06 -15.28
N GLU A 154 -0.56 -5.18 -15.65
CA GLU A 154 -0.04 -6.23 -16.52
C GLU A 154 -0.25 -7.64 -15.94
N SER A 155 -0.20 -7.81 -14.60
CA SER A 155 -0.40 -9.11 -13.93
C SER A 155 -1.86 -9.46 -13.68
N ARG A 156 -2.83 -8.73 -14.24
CA ARG A 156 -4.26 -9.05 -14.04
C ARG A 156 -4.61 -10.46 -14.50
N ALA A 157 -4.16 -10.85 -15.70
CA ALA A 157 -4.40 -12.18 -16.24
C ALA A 157 -3.72 -13.27 -15.40
N PHE A 158 -2.49 -13.02 -14.92
CA PHE A 158 -1.82 -13.90 -13.95
C PHE A 158 -2.69 -14.10 -12.70
N ARG A 159 -3.15 -13.03 -12.05
CA ARG A 159 -3.98 -13.13 -10.83
C ARG A 159 -5.26 -13.91 -11.09
N GLN A 160 -5.96 -13.61 -12.18
CA GLN A 160 -7.19 -14.30 -12.58
C GLN A 160 -6.97 -15.81 -12.69
N ALA A 161 -5.97 -16.22 -13.48
CA ALA A 161 -5.67 -17.63 -13.69
C ALA A 161 -5.10 -18.29 -12.41
N PHE A 162 -4.22 -17.62 -11.68
CA PHE A 162 -3.49 -18.18 -10.55
C PHE A 162 -4.42 -18.48 -9.37
N PHE A 163 -5.27 -17.54 -8.98
CA PHE A 163 -6.24 -17.78 -7.89
C PHE A 163 -7.35 -18.76 -8.29
N ALA A 164 -7.61 -18.95 -9.58
CA ALA A 164 -8.53 -19.99 -10.06
C ALA A 164 -7.87 -21.39 -10.00
N ARG A 165 -6.62 -21.52 -10.43
CA ARG A 165 -5.92 -22.82 -10.57
C ARG A 165 -5.20 -23.29 -9.30
N ALA A 166 -4.74 -22.37 -8.48
CA ALA A 166 -4.10 -22.66 -7.20
C ALA A 166 -5.09 -22.44 -6.07
N LYS A 167 -5.07 -23.34 -5.09
CA LYS A 167 -5.73 -23.12 -3.80
C LYS A 167 -4.75 -22.36 -2.90
N VAL A 168 -4.89 -21.03 -2.88
CA VAL A 168 -4.02 -20.14 -2.09
C VAL A 168 -4.57 -20.06 -0.67
N SER A 169 -3.77 -20.42 0.33
CA SER A 169 -4.16 -20.37 1.73
C SER A 169 -3.78 -19.04 2.38
N VAL A 170 -2.59 -18.52 2.08
CA VAL A 170 -2.07 -17.30 2.70
C VAL A 170 -1.34 -16.43 1.68
N VAL A 171 -1.59 -15.11 1.75
CA VAL A 171 -0.77 -14.08 1.09
C VAL A 171 -0.28 -13.10 2.15
N ALA A 172 0.99 -13.19 2.50
CA ALA A 172 1.66 -12.27 3.41
C ALA A 172 2.30 -11.12 2.61
N ASN A 173 1.71 -9.93 2.65
CA ASN A 173 2.14 -8.79 1.85
C ASN A 173 3.10 -7.89 2.63
N PHE A 174 4.41 -8.03 2.39
CA PHE A 174 5.46 -7.24 3.04
C PHE A 174 5.80 -5.93 2.31
N ALA A 175 4.94 -5.44 1.40
CA ALA A 175 5.24 -4.24 0.62
C ALA A 175 5.56 -3.01 1.48
N ASN A 176 4.94 -2.88 2.66
CA ASN A 176 5.23 -1.77 3.57
C ASN A 176 6.67 -1.79 4.11
N LEU A 177 7.29 -2.98 4.15
CA LEU A 177 8.63 -3.24 4.67
C LEU A 177 9.72 -3.18 3.60
N ALA A 178 9.41 -2.84 2.35
CA ALA A 178 10.34 -2.94 1.21
C ALA A 178 11.73 -2.32 1.44
N TYR A 179 11.82 -1.24 2.21
CA TYR A 179 13.06 -0.50 2.47
C TYR A 179 13.84 -1.00 3.70
N VAL A 180 13.23 -1.84 4.53
CA VAL A 180 13.79 -2.30 5.81
C VAL A 180 13.97 -3.82 5.86
N LEU A 181 13.27 -4.57 5.00
CA LEU A 181 13.27 -6.04 4.97
C LEU A 181 14.60 -6.63 4.49
N PHE A 182 15.27 -5.97 3.54
CA PHE A 182 16.52 -6.45 2.94
C PHE A 182 17.73 -5.57 3.27
N ALA A 183 17.69 -4.81 4.36
CA ALA A 183 18.78 -3.94 4.80
C ALA A 183 19.38 -3.06 3.69
N GLY A 184 18.51 -2.41 2.90
CA GLY A 184 18.89 -1.57 1.76
C GLY A 184 19.44 -2.30 0.52
N ARG A 185 19.63 -3.64 0.55
CA ARG A 185 20.11 -4.43 -0.60
C ARG A 185 19.10 -4.50 -1.73
N SER A 186 17.81 -4.38 -1.41
CA SER A 186 16.70 -4.29 -2.36
C SER A 186 15.60 -3.41 -1.75
N GLU A 187 15.06 -2.51 -2.57
CA GLU A 187 13.88 -1.70 -2.22
C GLU A 187 12.62 -2.22 -2.93
N VAL A 188 12.70 -3.38 -3.59
CA VAL A 188 11.57 -3.99 -4.29
C VAL A 188 10.62 -4.60 -3.25
N PRO A 189 9.31 -4.25 -3.26
CA PRO A 189 8.37 -4.77 -2.27
C PRO A 189 8.15 -6.27 -2.48
N ALA A 190 8.09 -7.01 -1.37
CA ALA A 190 7.98 -8.48 -1.35
C ALA A 190 6.61 -8.94 -0.82
N ALA A 191 6.19 -10.13 -1.23
CA ALA A 191 5.04 -10.83 -0.67
C ALA A 191 5.29 -12.34 -0.68
N ALA A 192 4.91 -13.05 0.38
CA ALA A 192 4.98 -14.51 0.42
C ALA A 192 3.62 -15.12 0.08
N PHE A 193 3.63 -16.08 -0.85
CA PHE A 193 2.44 -16.77 -1.34
C PHE A 193 2.51 -18.21 -0.88
N PHE A 194 1.50 -18.65 -0.14
CA PHE A 194 1.35 -20.04 0.31
C PHE A 194 0.17 -20.67 -0.39
N TYR A 195 0.42 -21.71 -1.17
CA TYR A 195 -0.60 -22.30 -2.03
C TYR A 195 -0.32 -23.77 -2.34
N ARG A 196 -1.31 -24.45 -2.91
CA ARG A 196 -1.18 -25.80 -3.45
C ARG A 196 -1.98 -25.92 -4.73
N LYS A 197 -1.81 -27.03 -5.44
CA LYS A 197 -2.64 -27.37 -6.61
C LYS A 197 -4.11 -27.45 -6.18
N ARG A 198 -5.02 -26.87 -6.98
CA ARG A 198 -6.46 -27.03 -6.76
C ARG A 198 -6.86 -28.46 -7.17
N PRO A 199 -7.41 -29.28 -6.26
CA PRO A 199 -7.69 -30.68 -6.54
C PRO A 199 -8.77 -30.87 -7.62
N ASP A 200 -9.80 -30.03 -7.60
CA ASP A 200 -10.97 -30.15 -8.48
C ASP A 200 -10.83 -29.38 -9.80
N GLY A 201 -9.63 -28.89 -10.11
CA GLY A 201 -9.37 -28.04 -11.28
C GLY A 201 -9.93 -26.62 -11.15
N PRO A 202 -9.66 -25.74 -12.13
CA PRO A 202 -9.99 -24.31 -12.05
C PRO A 202 -11.49 -23.99 -12.16
N ASP A 203 -12.31 -24.91 -12.66
CA ASP A 203 -13.74 -24.68 -12.91
C ASP A 203 -14.61 -24.92 -11.67
N VAL A 204 -14.07 -25.58 -10.64
CA VAL A 204 -14.77 -25.88 -9.39
C VAL A 204 -14.25 -24.97 -8.28
N ILE A 205 -15.01 -23.91 -8.01
CA ILE A 205 -14.65 -22.88 -7.03
C ILE A 205 -15.65 -22.90 -5.88
N ASP A 206 -15.14 -23.25 -4.71
CA ASP A 206 -15.88 -23.05 -3.47
C ASP A 206 -15.90 -21.56 -3.12
N GLU A 207 -17.06 -20.91 -3.27
CA GLU A 207 -17.23 -19.48 -2.98
C GLU A 207 -17.01 -19.13 -1.50
N THR A 208 -17.07 -20.12 -0.61
CA THR A 208 -16.75 -19.94 0.81
C THR A 208 -15.25 -19.94 1.09
N GLU A 209 -14.42 -20.35 0.12
CA GLU A 209 -12.97 -20.35 0.25
C GLU A 209 -12.45 -18.93 0.54
N ARG A 210 -11.56 -18.86 1.53
CA ARG A 210 -10.93 -17.62 2.00
C ARG A 210 -9.41 -17.74 1.93
N ILE A 211 -8.79 -16.65 1.52
CA ILE A 211 -7.35 -16.44 1.53
C ILE A 211 -7.05 -15.57 2.74
N LEU A 212 -6.27 -16.10 3.69
CA LEU A 212 -5.78 -15.30 4.80
C LEU A 212 -4.72 -14.33 4.28
N THR A 213 -4.85 -13.05 4.61
CA THR A 213 -3.87 -12.03 4.22
C THR A 213 -3.58 -11.08 5.36
N PHE A 214 -2.35 -10.59 5.39
CA PHE A 214 -1.93 -9.54 6.30
C PHE A 214 -0.84 -8.71 5.63
N SER A 215 -0.77 -7.44 6.00
CA SER A 215 0.29 -6.54 5.55
C SER A 215 0.84 -5.78 6.75
N PRO A 216 1.92 -6.30 7.37
CA PRO A 216 2.44 -5.70 8.59
C PRO A 216 2.99 -4.32 8.26
N LEU A 217 2.56 -3.31 9.02
CA LEU A 217 3.03 -1.95 8.84
C LEU A 217 4.30 -1.73 9.65
N VAL A 218 5.26 -0.99 9.06
CA VAL A 218 6.51 -0.62 9.73
C VAL A 218 6.26 0.17 11.02
N THR A 219 5.18 0.97 11.05
CA THR A 219 4.70 1.74 12.21
C THR A 219 4.44 0.84 13.43
N ASP A 220 3.99 -0.39 13.19
CA ASP A 220 3.64 -1.35 14.24
C ASP A 220 4.82 -2.24 14.65
N GLN A 221 5.95 -2.15 13.94
CA GLN A 221 7.15 -2.89 14.28
C GLN A 221 7.94 -2.13 15.36
N LYS A 222 7.70 -2.47 16.64
CA LYS A 222 8.41 -1.84 17.77
C LYS A 222 9.94 -1.87 17.61
N ALA A 223 10.50 -2.95 17.05
CA ALA A 223 11.93 -3.09 16.79
C ALA A 223 12.48 -2.09 15.75
N ASN A 224 11.62 -1.52 14.90
CA ASN A 224 11.98 -0.55 13.87
C ASN A 224 11.77 0.90 14.30
N ARG A 225 11.39 1.16 15.56
CA ARG A 225 11.19 2.52 16.05
C ARG A 225 12.54 3.24 16.16
N PRO A 226 12.78 4.29 15.35
CA PRO A 226 13.99 5.06 15.46
C PRO A 226 13.95 5.98 16.70
N SER A 227 15.12 6.46 17.12
CA SER A 227 15.23 7.49 18.17
C SER A 227 14.59 8.83 17.76
N ALA A 228 14.46 9.09 16.45
CA ALA A 228 13.71 10.22 15.90
C ALA A 228 12.88 9.80 14.68
N PHE A 229 11.65 10.30 14.58
CA PHE A 229 10.73 9.96 13.48
C PHE A 229 11.30 10.27 12.08
N ASN A 230 10.73 9.62 11.07
CA ASN A 230 11.07 9.71 9.65
C ASN A 230 12.42 9.09 9.24
N GLN A 231 13.01 8.28 10.11
CA GLN A 231 14.16 7.43 9.80
C GLN A 231 13.73 6.00 9.45
N THR A 232 14.62 5.28 8.78
CA THR A 232 14.48 3.87 8.43
C THR A 232 15.46 3.06 9.27
N VAL A 233 14.99 2.02 9.92
CA VAL A 233 15.81 1.06 10.68
C VAL A 233 15.56 -0.30 10.07
N ASP A 234 16.62 -1.06 9.81
CA ASP A 234 16.50 -2.41 9.25
C ASP A 234 15.71 -3.33 10.19
N THR A 235 14.93 -4.25 9.64
CA THR A 235 14.16 -5.20 10.43
C THR A 235 14.77 -6.60 10.38
N TRP A 236 14.91 -7.19 11.56
CA TRP A 236 15.24 -8.61 11.73
C TRP A 236 14.09 -9.37 12.38
N THR A 237 12.96 -8.70 12.65
CA THR A 237 11.80 -9.27 13.34
C THR A 237 10.51 -8.78 12.72
N ILE A 238 9.59 -9.68 12.41
CA ILE A 238 8.25 -9.32 11.95
C ILE A 238 7.25 -9.63 13.05
N THR A 239 6.51 -8.61 13.46
CA THR A 239 5.35 -8.72 14.34
C THR A 239 4.09 -8.57 13.51
N ILE A 240 3.20 -9.56 13.60
CA ILE A 240 1.88 -9.52 12.98
C ILE A 240 0.86 -9.27 14.06
N ASN A 241 0.08 -8.20 13.92
CA ASN A 241 -0.99 -7.89 14.85
C ASN A 241 -2.30 -8.54 14.38
N GLY A 242 -3.11 -9.03 15.31
CA GLY A 242 -4.38 -9.69 14.99
C GLY A 242 -5.36 -8.79 14.22
N ASN A 243 -5.27 -7.47 14.36
CA ASN A 243 -6.10 -6.49 13.64
C ASN A 243 -5.66 -6.25 12.18
N GLU A 244 -4.47 -6.71 11.80
CA GLU A 244 -3.96 -6.67 10.42
C GLU A 244 -4.39 -7.89 9.60
N LEU A 245 -4.88 -8.95 10.27
CA LEU A 245 -5.39 -10.15 9.61
C LEU A 245 -6.70 -9.84 8.89
N ARG A 246 -6.77 -10.22 7.62
CA ARG A 246 -7.93 -10.09 6.75
C ARG A 246 -8.18 -11.41 6.03
N GLU A 247 -9.42 -11.65 5.66
CA GLU A 247 -9.80 -12.73 4.77
C GLU A 247 -10.33 -12.16 3.47
N ILE A 248 -9.80 -12.64 2.35
CA ILE A 248 -10.27 -12.31 1.00
C ILE A 248 -10.99 -13.53 0.44
N GLY A 249 -12.20 -13.35 -0.07
CA GLY A 249 -12.89 -14.43 -0.79
C GLY A 249 -12.17 -14.79 -2.08
N VAL A 250 -12.05 -16.08 -2.39
CA VAL A 250 -11.34 -16.54 -3.60
C VAL A 250 -11.92 -15.92 -4.87
N VAL A 251 -13.25 -15.78 -4.95
CA VAL A 251 -13.96 -15.16 -6.08
C VAL A 251 -13.53 -13.70 -6.28
N GLU A 252 -13.24 -12.98 -5.19
CA GLU A 252 -12.75 -11.60 -5.25
C GLU A 252 -11.31 -11.54 -5.75
N ALA A 253 -10.44 -12.46 -5.31
CA ALA A 253 -9.06 -12.55 -5.78
C ALA A 253 -9.00 -12.90 -7.29
N ILE A 254 -9.89 -13.77 -7.75
CA ILE A 254 -10.01 -14.20 -9.16
C ILE A 254 -10.41 -13.06 -10.08
N ARG A 255 -11.09 -12.00 -9.63
CA ARG A 255 -11.35 -10.82 -10.49
C ARG A 255 -10.06 -10.18 -11.00
N GLY A 256 -8.96 -10.38 -10.27
CA GLY A 256 -7.64 -9.85 -10.61
C GLY A 256 -7.50 -8.35 -10.33
N ASP A 257 -8.42 -7.75 -9.60
CA ASP A 257 -8.42 -6.31 -9.32
C ASP A 257 -7.36 -5.96 -8.26
N ALA A 258 -6.51 -4.97 -8.57
CA ALA A 258 -5.51 -4.48 -7.62
C ALA A 258 -6.14 -3.90 -6.34
N LEU A 259 -7.37 -3.38 -6.46
CA LEU A 259 -8.11 -2.77 -5.35
C LEU A 259 -8.33 -3.75 -4.19
N THR A 260 -8.56 -5.04 -4.48
CA THR A 260 -8.71 -6.11 -3.48
C THR A 260 -7.54 -6.11 -2.49
N TRP A 261 -6.33 -6.20 -3.02
CA TRP A 261 -5.10 -6.23 -2.24
C TRP A 261 -4.75 -4.86 -1.64
N LYS A 262 -5.10 -3.77 -2.34
CA LYS A 262 -4.93 -2.40 -1.82
C LYS A 262 -5.79 -2.18 -0.58
N LEU A 263 -7.04 -2.62 -0.57
CA LEU A 263 -7.92 -2.46 0.58
C LEU A 263 -7.53 -3.37 1.74
N ALA A 264 -7.10 -4.60 1.46
CA ALA A 264 -6.58 -5.49 2.50
C ALA A 264 -5.35 -4.89 3.23
N MET A 265 -4.53 -4.12 2.51
CA MET A 265 -3.34 -3.45 3.06
C MET A 265 -3.66 -2.09 3.72
N TRP A 266 -4.51 -1.27 3.09
CA TRP A 266 -4.62 0.15 3.42
C TRP A 266 -6.00 0.59 3.93
N GLY A 267 -7.05 -0.17 3.63
CA GLY A 267 -8.43 0.24 3.83
C GLY A 267 -9.26 -0.84 4.53
N SER A 268 -10.54 -0.85 4.19
CA SER A 268 -11.56 -1.72 4.75
C SER A 268 -12.70 -1.94 3.77
N TYR A 269 -13.69 -2.75 4.16
CA TYR A 269 -14.92 -2.91 3.39
C TYR A 269 -15.71 -1.59 3.24
N ARG A 270 -15.60 -0.67 4.23
CA ARG A 270 -16.25 0.65 4.18
C ARG A 270 -15.64 1.52 3.06
N ASP A 271 -14.33 1.43 2.86
CA ASP A 271 -13.63 2.10 1.76
C ASP A 271 -14.07 1.56 0.39
N ARG A 272 -14.22 0.22 0.24
CA ARG A 272 -14.79 -0.38 -0.98
C ARG A 272 -16.18 0.20 -1.26
N ARG A 273 -17.07 0.17 -0.26
CA ARG A 273 -18.44 0.66 -0.40
C ARG A 273 -18.49 2.14 -0.78
N LEU A 274 -17.61 2.96 -0.21
CA LEU A 274 -17.50 4.38 -0.57
C LEU A 274 -17.09 4.54 -2.04
N LEU A 275 -16.00 3.89 -2.48
CA LEU A 275 -15.52 3.98 -3.85
C LEU A 275 -16.57 3.51 -4.87
N GLU A 276 -17.22 2.36 -4.61
CA GLU A 276 -18.30 1.85 -5.46
C GLU A 276 -19.53 2.76 -5.47
N SER A 277 -19.93 3.29 -4.30
CA SER A 277 -21.06 4.22 -4.19
C SER A 277 -20.82 5.49 -5.00
N ILE A 278 -19.61 6.04 -4.95
CA ILE A 278 -19.26 7.22 -5.74
C ILE A 278 -19.21 6.88 -7.23
N GLY A 279 -18.61 5.75 -7.62
CA GLY A 279 -18.62 5.31 -9.02
C GLY A 279 -20.03 5.12 -9.60
N ARG A 280 -20.98 4.61 -8.79
CA ARG A 280 -22.40 4.48 -9.19
C ARG A 280 -23.12 5.82 -9.25
N ARG A 281 -22.91 6.70 -8.26
CA ARG A 281 -23.55 8.03 -8.20
C ARG A 281 -23.03 8.98 -9.30
N PHE A 282 -21.76 8.86 -9.66
CA PHE A 282 -21.08 9.73 -10.61
C PHE A 282 -20.38 8.89 -11.70
N PRO A 283 -21.15 8.32 -12.65
CA PRO A 283 -20.63 7.41 -13.68
C PRO A 283 -19.79 8.12 -14.76
N MET A 284 -19.82 9.45 -14.79
CA MET A 284 -18.97 10.28 -15.63
C MET A 284 -17.58 10.38 -15.00
N ASN A 285 -16.60 9.73 -15.61
CA ASN A 285 -15.19 9.84 -15.20
C ASN A 285 -14.49 10.92 -16.03
N LEU A 286 -13.26 11.25 -15.63
CA LEU A 286 -12.47 12.29 -16.27
C LEU A 286 -12.20 11.99 -17.75
N ALA A 287 -12.04 10.72 -18.15
CA ALA A 287 -11.89 10.35 -19.56
C ALA A 287 -13.10 10.79 -20.41
N LYS A 288 -14.30 10.43 -19.96
CA LYS A 288 -15.56 10.74 -20.66
C LYS A 288 -15.87 12.24 -20.61
N GLU A 289 -15.59 12.90 -19.49
CA GLU A 289 -15.78 14.35 -19.37
C GLU A 289 -14.81 15.11 -20.29
N ALA A 290 -13.58 14.62 -20.45
CA ALA A 290 -12.61 15.17 -21.38
C ALA A 290 -13.05 15.02 -22.83
N GLU A 291 -13.53 13.84 -23.23
CA GLU A 291 -14.08 13.60 -24.57
C GLU A 291 -15.24 14.56 -24.87
N LYS A 292 -16.20 14.68 -23.95
CA LYS A 292 -17.37 15.57 -24.09
C LYS A 292 -17.00 17.04 -24.28
N ARG A 293 -15.90 17.49 -23.65
CA ARG A 293 -15.47 18.91 -23.63
C ARG A 293 -14.31 19.22 -24.58
N GLY A 294 -13.81 18.24 -25.34
CA GLY A 294 -12.64 18.40 -26.20
C GLY A 294 -11.34 18.67 -25.43
N LEU A 295 -11.18 18.07 -24.25
CA LEU A 295 -9.97 18.18 -23.44
C LEU A 295 -8.95 17.10 -23.83
N ASN A 296 -7.68 17.45 -23.83
CA ASN A 296 -6.56 16.55 -24.06
C ASN A 296 -5.92 16.18 -22.73
N ILE A 297 -5.80 14.88 -22.45
CA ILE A 297 -5.16 14.35 -21.25
C ILE A 297 -3.97 13.48 -21.64
N HIS A 298 -2.78 13.85 -21.20
CA HIS A 298 -1.56 13.11 -21.54
C HIS A 298 -0.44 13.34 -20.53
N SER A 299 0.61 12.51 -20.59
CA SER A 299 1.86 12.78 -19.88
C SER A 299 2.73 13.79 -20.64
N GLY A 300 3.51 14.58 -19.91
CA GLY A 300 4.36 15.62 -20.49
C GLY A 300 5.51 15.13 -21.36
N PHE A 301 6.22 16.10 -21.93
CA PHE A 301 7.29 15.94 -22.90
C PHE A 301 8.54 15.32 -22.27
N GLU A 302 9.13 14.31 -22.93
CA GLU A 302 10.42 13.73 -22.55
C GLU A 302 11.54 14.45 -23.32
N PRO A 303 12.32 15.34 -22.67
CA PRO A 303 13.32 16.13 -23.38
C PRO A 303 14.46 15.26 -23.88
N ARG A 304 14.94 15.51 -25.10
CA ARG A 304 16.06 14.78 -25.73
C ARG A 304 17.03 15.72 -26.42
N ARG A 305 18.26 15.23 -26.62
CA ARG A 305 19.32 15.90 -27.38
C ARG A 305 19.36 15.52 -28.86
N SER A 306 18.59 14.51 -29.26
CA SER A 306 18.56 13.99 -30.63
C SER A 306 17.16 13.52 -31.00
N GLY A 307 16.88 13.47 -32.30
CA GLY A 307 15.55 13.22 -32.88
C GLY A 307 14.94 14.48 -33.51
N PRO A 308 13.66 14.45 -33.93
CA PRO A 308 12.99 15.61 -34.51
C PRO A 308 12.92 16.78 -33.54
N LYS A 309 13.30 17.98 -34.03
CA LYS A 309 13.21 19.24 -33.27
C LYS A 309 11.74 19.66 -33.11
N VAL A 310 11.38 20.13 -31.93
CA VAL A 310 10.05 20.64 -31.62
C VAL A 310 10.16 22.15 -31.37
N GLN A 311 10.03 22.93 -32.44
CA GLN A 311 10.26 24.38 -32.42
C GLN A 311 9.33 25.13 -31.46
N GLU A 312 8.10 24.63 -31.26
CA GLU A 312 7.11 25.24 -30.37
C GLU A 312 7.59 25.35 -28.91
N LEU A 313 8.54 24.49 -28.49
CA LEU A 313 9.09 24.49 -27.14
C LEU A 313 10.21 25.52 -26.94
N PHE A 314 10.69 26.18 -28.00
CA PHE A 314 11.81 27.11 -27.91
C PHE A 314 11.43 28.36 -27.09
N GLY A 315 12.27 28.70 -26.11
CA GLY A 315 12.03 29.83 -25.21
C GLY A 315 10.87 29.64 -24.24
N LYS A 316 10.21 28.47 -24.22
CA LYS A 316 9.12 28.17 -23.30
C LYS A 316 9.66 27.75 -21.94
N ASN A 317 8.90 28.06 -20.90
CA ASN A 317 9.27 27.71 -19.53
C ASN A 317 8.86 26.29 -19.18
N ARG A 318 9.57 25.67 -18.24
CA ARG A 318 9.21 24.43 -17.56
C ARG A 318 9.35 24.62 -16.05
N VAL A 319 8.70 23.76 -15.28
CA VAL A 319 8.94 23.69 -13.83
C VAL A 319 10.37 23.20 -13.58
N LYS A 320 11.15 23.98 -12.82
CA LYS A 320 12.51 23.64 -12.41
C LYS A 320 12.55 22.31 -11.69
N LYS A 321 13.61 21.53 -11.93
CA LYS A 321 13.83 20.27 -11.20
C LYS A 321 13.89 20.54 -9.70
N ASN A 322 13.12 19.78 -8.92
CA ASN A 322 12.99 19.90 -7.47
C ASN A 322 12.33 21.18 -6.93
N ALA A 323 11.91 22.15 -7.75
CA ALA A 323 11.30 23.38 -7.25
C ALA A 323 9.97 23.14 -6.51
N THR A 324 9.28 22.05 -6.86
CA THR A 324 8.05 21.63 -6.19
C THR A 324 8.28 20.52 -5.17
N ARG A 325 9.53 20.15 -4.84
CA ARG A 325 9.82 19.04 -3.91
C ARG A 325 9.40 19.42 -2.50
N GLY A 326 8.60 18.57 -1.87
CA GLY A 326 8.13 18.78 -0.49
C GLY A 326 6.94 19.72 -0.36
N VAL A 327 6.60 20.45 -1.42
CA VAL A 327 5.38 21.29 -1.52
C VAL A 327 4.15 20.40 -1.65
N ASP A 328 3.13 20.71 -0.86
CA ASP A 328 1.77 20.17 -0.94
C ASP A 328 0.81 21.37 -1.07
N HIS A 329 -0.37 21.18 -1.67
CA HIS A 329 -1.38 22.24 -1.83
C HIS A 329 -0.87 23.51 -2.55
N LEU A 330 -0.22 23.33 -3.71
CA LEU A 330 0.18 24.41 -4.61
C LEU A 330 -0.97 24.75 -5.57
N PHE A 331 -1.35 26.01 -5.68
CA PHE A 331 -2.44 26.45 -6.57
C PHE A 331 -1.98 27.38 -7.70
N ALA A 332 -0.77 27.92 -7.63
CA ALA A 332 -0.14 28.70 -8.70
C ALA A 332 1.38 28.49 -8.73
N PHE A 333 1.97 28.49 -9.93
CA PHE A 333 3.42 28.54 -10.08
C PHE A 333 3.93 29.97 -10.00
N VAL A 334 4.94 30.19 -9.16
CA VAL A 334 5.66 31.47 -9.15
C VAL A 334 6.84 31.44 -10.12
N LYS A 335 7.24 32.62 -10.63
CA LYS A 335 8.34 32.76 -11.60
C LYS A 335 9.64 32.09 -11.14
N SER A 336 9.93 32.10 -9.84
CA SER A 336 11.12 31.46 -9.27
C SER A 336 11.13 29.93 -9.42
N MET A 337 9.97 29.28 -9.58
CA MET A 337 9.82 27.85 -9.82
C MET A 337 9.97 27.45 -11.30
N LEU A 338 10.05 28.42 -12.21
CA LEU A 338 10.10 28.19 -13.64
C LEU A 338 11.49 28.49 -14.22
N GLU A 339 11.93 27.69 -15.19
CA GLU A 339 13.14 27.92 -15.99
C GLU A 339 12.84 27.74 -17.47
N THR A 340 13.56 28.46 -18.34
CA THR A 340 13.47 28.27 -19.78
C THR A 340 13.96 26.87 -20.16
N LEU A 341 13.22 26.15 -21.01
CA LEU A 341 13.67 24.89 -21.58
C LEU A 341 14.89 25.15 -22.49
N PRO A 342 16.04 24.51 -22.24
CA PRO A 342 17.19 24.62 -23.13
C PRO A 342 16.87 24.08 -24.53
N GLN A 343 17.28 24.80 -25.58
CA GLN A 343 16.94 24.47 -26.97
C GLN A 343 17.48 23.10 -27.38
N GLU A 344 18.65 22.71 -26.88
CA GLU A 344 19.26 21.41 -27.10
C GLU A 344 18.45 20.25 -26.52
N LEU A 345 17.45 20.52 -25.66
CA LEU A 345 16.57 19.51 -25.08
C LEU A 345 15.20 19.42 -25.77
N ALA A 346 14.92 20.31 -26.72
CA ALA A 346 13.64 20.38 -27.44
C ALA A 346 13.59 19.40 -28.64
N HIS A 347 14.04 18.17 -28.43
CA HIS A 347 13.89 17.07 -29.37
C HIS A 347 12.97 15.99 -28.80
N SER A 348 12.25 15.30 -29.69
CA SER A 348 11.33 14.23 -29.34
C SER A 348 11.77 12.90 -29.97
N ARG A 349 11.10 11.80 -29.60
CA ARG A 349 11.13 10.60 -30.44
C ARG A 349 10.21 10.83 -31.65
N PRO A 350 10.55 10.28 -32.84
CA PRO A 350 9.66 10.35 -34.00
C PRO A 350 8.22 9.93 -33.66
N GLY A 351 7.24 10.78 -34.03
CA GLY A 351 5.81 10.53 -33.81
C GLY A 351 5.34 10.57 -32.35
N ARG A 352 6.14 11.12 -31.42
CA ARG A 352 5.79 11.16 -29.98
C ARG A 352 5.78 12.59 -29.39
N ALA A 353 5.73 13.62 -30.23
CA ALA A 353 5.73 15.02 -29.79
C ALA A 353 4.33 15.58 -29.53
N ASP A 354 3.35 15.20 -30.35
CA ASP A 354 2.11 15.97 -30.52
C ASP A 354 1.30 16.10 -29.23
N LEU A 355 0.87 14.98 -28.63
CA LEU A 355 0.07 15.03 -27.39
C LEU A 355 0.82 15.65 -26.20
N PRO A 356 2.11 15.31 -25.93
CA PRO A 356 2.88 15.98 -24.88
C PRO A 356 3.00 17.51 -25.06
N VAL A 357 3.09 18.00 -26.30
CA VAL A 357 3.14 19.44 -26.59
C VAL A 357 1.75 20.06 -26.44
N VAL A 358 0.70 19.39 -26.92
CA VAL A 358 -0.69 19.86 -26.78
C VAL A 358 -1.06 20.07 -25.31
N VAL A 359 -0.69 19.15 -24.41
CA VAL A 359 -0.97 19.32 -22.97
C VAL A 359 -0.11 20.39 -22.29
N SER A 360 0.91 20.91 -22.99
CA SER A 360 1.73 22.04 -22.54
C SER A 360 1.16 23.40 -22.99
N ARG A 361 0.14 23.41 -23.86
CA ARG A 361 -0.53 24.63 -24.32
C ARG A 361 -1.57 25.10 -23.31
N PRO A 362 -1.68 26.40 -23.03
CA PRO A 362 -2.72 26.94 -22.18
C PRO A 362 -4.07 27.07 -22.91
N PRO A 363 -5.20 27.08 -22.19
CA PRO A 363 -5.30 26.85 -20.74
C PRO A 363 -5.07 25.36 -20.40
N HIS A 364 -4.33 25.10 -19.33
CA HIS A 364 -4.05 23.74 -18.89
C HIS A 364 -3.91 23.58 -17.38
N ILE A 365 -3.92 22.33 -16.94
CA ILE A 365 -3.69 21.90 -15.57
C ILE A 365 -2.44 21.00 -15.55
N LEU A 366 -1.43 21.38 -14.79
CA LEU A 366 -0.29 20.51 -14.48
C LEU A 366 -0.56 19.74 -13.18
N CYS A 367 -0.58 18.42 -13.28
CA CYS A 367 -0.77 17.54 -12.13
C CYS A 367 0.56 16.96 -11.65
N ASP A 368 0.83 17.05 -10.35
CA ASP A 368 1.97 16.36 -9.76
C ASP A 368 1.79 14.83 -9.88
N ALA A 369 2.89 14.11 -10.17
CA ALA A 369 2.86 12.66 -10.29
C ALA A 369 2.43 11.97 -8.98
N ALA A 370 2.72 12.58 -7.83
CA ALA A 370 2.29 12.13 -6.50
C ALA A 370 0.99 12.82 -6.01
N ARG A 371 0.23 13.47 -6.91
CA ARG A 371 -1.06 14.16 -6.64
C ARG A 371 -1.02 15.10 -5.42
N ARG A 372 0.10 15.78 -5.24
CA ARG A 372 0.27 16.83 -4.22
C ARG A 372 -0.41 18.14 -4.60
N PHE A 373 -0.57 18.37 -5.90
CA PHE A 373 -1.26 19.54 -6.43
C PHE A 373 -1.70 19.29 -7.88
N ALA A 374 -2.66 20.09 -8.32
CA ALA A 374 -3.05 20.28 -9.70
C ALA A 374 -3.20 21.79 -9.95
N VAL A 375 -2.31 22.37 -10.76
CA VAL A 375 -2.21 23.83 -10.95
C VAL A 375 -2.73 24.22 -12.31
N TYR A 376 -3.73 25.09 -12.35
CA TYR A 376 -4.19 25.76 -13.57
C TYR A 376 -3.18 26.83 -14.03
N SER A 377 -2.97 26.98 -15.33
CA SER A 377 -2.16 28.06 -15.90
C SER A 377 -2.66 28.49 -17.28
N ASP A 378 -2.58 29.81 -17.51
CA ASP A 378 -2.76 30.45 -18.82
C ASP A 378 -1.42 30.67 -19.56
N ASP A 379 -0.30 30.28 -18.95
CA ASP A 379 1.02 30.33 -19.55
C ASP A 379 1.36 29.03 -20.26
N PHE A 380 2.16 29.10 -21.33
CA PHE A 380 2.74 27.89 -21.91
C PHE A 380 3.84 27.36 -21.01
N ILE A 381 3.55 26.25 -20.31
CA ILE A 381 4.51 25.54 -19.47
C ILE A 381 4.75 24.14 -20.04
N VAL A 382 6.00 23.86 -20.43
CA VAL A 382 6.40 22.53 -20.90
C VAL A 382 6.24 21.53 -19.76
N VAL A 383 5.29 20.62 -19.91
CA VAL A 383 5.00 19.57 -18.92
C VAL A 383 6.12 18.55 -18.95
N GLY A 384 6.62 18.17 -17.76
CA GLY A 384 7.72 17.21 -17.66
C GLY A 384 7.29 15.77 -17.96
N ALA A 385 8.25 14.94 -18.37
CA ALA A 385 8.02 13.51 -18.58
C ALA A 385 7.36 12.85 -17.35
N ARG A 386 6.37 11.99 -17.60
CA ARG A 386 5.61 11.25 -16.57
C ARG A 386 4.78 12.12 -15.62
N GLN A 387 4.70 13.43 -15.83
CA GLN A 387 3.73 14.29 -15.17
C GLN A 387 2.45 14.35 -16.02
N PRO A 388 1.29 13.99 -15.47
CA PRO A 388 0.03 14.17 -16.19
C PRO A 388 -0.34 15.64 -16.31
N ALA A 389 -0.94 16.00 -17.43
CA ALA A 389 -1.53 17.31 -17.66
C ALA A 389 -2.82 17.20 -18.47
N ILE A 390 -3.64 18.24 -18.34
CA ILE A 390 -4.97 18.36 -18.97
C ILE A 390 -4.99 19.71 -19.66
N ALA A 391 -5.19 19.77 -20.98
CA ALA A 391 -5.33 21.02 -21.73
C ALA A 391 -6.65 21.06 -22.48
N GLY A 392 -7.21 22.24 -22.65
CA GLY A 392 -8.50 22.42 -23.32
C GLY A 392 -8.54 23.71 -24.15
N PRO A 393 -9.64 23.93 -24.89
CA PRO A 393 -9.87 25.20 -25.56
C PRO A 393 -10.07 26.32 -24.53
N LYS A 394 -9.84 27.58 -24.93
CA LYS A 394 -10.05 28.77 -24.08
C LYS A 394 -11.46 28.87 -23.49
N THR A 395 -12.46 28.32 -24.18
CA THR A 395 -13.86 28.27 -23.72
C THR A 395 -14.05 27.42 -22.47
N GLU A 396 -13.11 26.50 -22.16
CA GLU A 396 -13.15 25.62 -20.99
C GLU A 396 -12.25 26.11 -19.85
N ALA A 397 -11.72 27.33 -19.91
CA ALA A 397 -10.83 27.89 -18.88
C ALA A 397 -11.43 27.82 -17.46
N ASP A 398 -12.70 28.20 -17.31
CA ASP A 398 -13.36 28.19 -16.00
C ASP A 398 -13.61 26.76 -15.50
N PHE A 399 -13.98 25.82 -16.39
CA PHE A 399 -14.06 24.41 -16.02
C PHE A 399 -12.70 23.87 -15.55
N LEU A 400 -11.61 24.22 -16.24
CA LEU A 400 -10.26 23.78 -15.86
C LEU A 400 -9.82 24.37 -14.52
N LYS A 401 -10.18 25.61 -14.17
CA LYS A 401 -9.94 26.18 -12.84
C LYS A 401 -10.65 25.36 -11.76
N ILE A 402 -11.94 25.10 -11.94
CA ILE A 402 -12.75 24.30 -10.99
C ILE A 402 -12.22 22.86 -10.89
N LEU A 403 -11.87 22.25 -12.03
CA LEU A 403 -11.29 20.91 -12.08
C LEU A 403 -9.95 20.86 -11.32
N SER A 404 -9.11 21.89 -11.43
CA SER A 404 -7.83 21.94 -10.71
C SER A 404 -8.01 21.92 -9.18
N LEU A 405 -9.07 22.57 -8.68
CA LEU A 405 -9.47 22.50 -7.27
C LEU A 405 -9.92 21.10 -6.88
N TYR A 406 -10.81 20.48 -7.66
CA TYR A 406 -11.28 19.12 -7.40
C TYR A 406 -10.12 18.11 -7.37
N LEU A 407 -9.20 18.19 -8.34
CA LEU A 407 -8.02 17.33 -8.41
C LEU A 407 -7.03 17.53 -7.25
N SER A 408 -7.08 18.68 -6.58
CA SER A 408 -6.26 19.03 -5.41
C SER A 408 -6.91 18.66 -4.06
N SER A 409 -8.13 18.09 -4.08
CA SER A 409 -8.89 17.74 -2.87
C SER A 409 -8.43 16.45 -2.19
N ASP A 410 -8.77 16.31 -0.92
CA ASP A 410 -8.54 15.12 -0.10
C ASP A 410 -9.23 13.88 -0.72
N PHE A 411 -10.45 14.02 -1.24
CA PHE A 411 -11.14 12.90 -1.92
C PHE A 411 -10.41 12.44 -3.18
N ALA A 412 -10.00 13.37 -4.05
CA ALA A 412 -9.26 13.00 -5.25
C ALA A 412 -7.95 12.29 -4.88
N ARG A 413 -7.23 12.78 -3.86
CA ARG A 413 -6.01 12.14 -3.36
C ARG A 413 -6.28 10.74 -2.78
N TYR A 414 -7.33 10.58 -1.98
CA TYR A 414 -7.79 9.29 -1.43
C TYR A 414 -8.08 8.27 -2.54
N HIS A 415 -8.90 8.65 -3.52
CA HIS A 415 -9.24 7.82 -4.67
C HIS A 415 -7.99 7.43 -5.48
N GLN A 416 -7.15 8.42 -5.82
CA GLN A 416 -5.93 8.18 -6.59
C GLN A 416 -4.93 7.30 -5.83
N TYR A 417 -4.83 7.39 -4.50
CA TYR A 417 -3.96 6.54 -3.71
C TYR A 417 -4.44 5.09 -3.68
N LEU A 418 -5.75 4.87 -3.47
CA LEU A 418 -6.30 3.52 -3.35
C LEU A 418 -6.37 2.78 -4.69
N LEU A 419 -6.65 3.49 -5.79
CA LEU A 419 -6.72 2.88 -7.12
C LEU A 419 -5.38 2.80 -7.85
N ALA A 420 -4.38 3.63 -7.51
CA ALA A 420 -3.07 3.53 -8.15
C ALA A 420 -2.35 2.25 -7.74
N PRO A 421 -1.90 1.40 -8.69
CA PRO A 421 -1.21 0.14 -8.39
C PRO A 421 0.05 0.31 -7.53
N GLN A 422 0.81 1.37 -7.76
CA GLN A 422 2.15 1.53 -7.19
C GLN A 422 2.14 2.37 -5.90
N TRP A 423 1.18 3.29 -5.75
CA TRP A 423 1.17 4.23 -4.63
C TRP A 423 0.94 3.49 -3.32
N GLY A 424 1.88 3.61 -2.37
CA GLY A 424 1.79 2.93 -1.08
C GLY A 424 2.23 1.47 -1.12
N VAL A 425 2.80 1.03 -2.23
CA VAL A 425 3.34 -0.33 -2.40
C VAL A 425 4.82 -0.24 -2.78
N SER A 426 5.14 0.42 -3.90
CA SER A 426 6.52 0.52 -4.42
C SER A 426 7.01 1.96 -4.48
N VAL A 427 6.26 2.85 -5.14
CA VAL A 427 6.64 4.25 -5.36
C VAL A 427 5.47 5.18 -5.10
N SER A 428 5.74 6.42 -4.70
CA SER A 428 4.69 7.41 -4.39
C SER A 428 4.19 8.16 -5.63
N ILE A 429 3.67 7.45 -6.63
CA ILE A 429 3.10 8.05 -7.85
C ILE A 429 1.78 7.38 -8.23
N SER A 430 0.93 8.13 -8.93
CA SER A 430 -0.29 7.62 -9.58
C SER A 430 -0.14 7.63 -11.11
N THR A 431 -0.89 6.75 -11.80
CA THR A 431 -0.83 6.58 -13.25
C THR A 431 -1.80 7.50 -13.99
N LEU A 432 -1.59 7.67 -15.30
CA LEU A 432 -2.55 8.34 -16.17
C LEU A 432 -3.90 7.61 -16.19
N ASN A 433 -3.87 6.28 -16.27
CA ASN A 433 -5.07 5.42 -16.23
C ASN A 433 -5.89 5.66 -14.95
N THR A 434 -5.22 5.79 -13.80
CA THR A 434 -5.91 6.08 -12.53
C THR A 434 -6.52 7.49 -12.54
N LEU A 435 -5.84 8.48 -13.13
CA LEU A 435 -6.34 9.85 -13.22
C LEU A 435 -7.60 9.92 -14.08
N ILE A 436 -7.59 9.33 -15.28
CA ILE A 436 -8.73 9.38 -16.20
C ILE A 436 -9.95 8.59 -15.69
N ALA A 437 -9.74 7.62 -14.79
CA ALA A 437 -10.80 6.85 -14.15
C ALA A 437 -11.51 7.61 -13.01
N LEU A 438 -10.99 8.76 -12.57
CA LEU A 438 -11.56 9.54 -11.46
C LEU A 438 -13.00 10.01 -11.80
N PRO A 439 -14.00 9.72 -10.94
CA PRO A 439 -15.35 10.26 -11.08
C PRO A 439 -15.36 11.80 -11.00
N ILE A 440 -16.06 12.47 -11.91
CA ILE A 440 -16.16 13.93 -12.00
C ILE A 440 -17.60 14.39 -11.75
N PRO A 441 -17.92 14.94 -10.56
CA PRO A 441 -19.26 15.41 -10.22
C PRO A 441 -19.58 16.84 -10.71
N LEU A 442 -18.73 17.43 -11.55
CA LEU A 442 -18.77 18.86 -11.89
C LEU A 442 -19.82 19.26 -12.93
N ALA A 443 -20.36 18.31 -13.69
CA ALA A 443 -21.32 18.60 -14.76
C ALA A 443 -22.67 19.16 -14.26
N SER A 444 -22.95 19.06 -12.96
CA SER A 444 -24.22 19.46 -12.34
C SER A 444 -24.19 20.84 -11.66
N LEU A 445 -23.05 21.54 -11.69
CA LEU A 445 -22.92 22.84 -11.05
C LEU A 445 -23.77 23.90 -11.78
N SER A 446 -24.57 24.63 -11.03
CA SER A 446 -25.26 25.83 -11.50
C SER A 446 -24.26 26.96 -11.80
N ALA A 447 -24.72 28.01 -12.50
CA ALA A 447 -23.90 29.20 -12.77
C ALA A 447 -23.45 29.89 -11.47
N ALA A 448 -24.33 29.96 -10.46
CA ALA A 448 -24.01 30.54 -9.15
C ALA A 448 -22.95 29.73 -8.41
N GLU A 449 -23.11 28.40 -8.32
CA GLU A 449 -22.11 27.54 -7.70
C GLU A 449 -20.77 27.63 -8.44
N SER A 450 -20.78 27.64 -9.77
CA SER A 450 -19.55 27.80 -10.58
C SER A 450 -18.82 29.10 -10.24
N ALA A 451 -19.55 30.21 -10.08
CA ALA A 451 -18.98 31.49 -9.65
C ALA A 451 -18.32 31.38 -8.27
N GLU A 452 -18.93 30.70 -7.31
CA GLU A 452 -18.33 30.49 -5.99
C GLU A 452 -17.05 29.63 -6.04
N TRP A 453 -17.02 28.59 -6.89
CA TRP A 453 -15.80 27.79 -7.09
C TRP A 453 -14.68 28.62 -7.73
N LEU A 454 -15.00 29.53 -8.65
CA LEU A 454 -14.03 30.43 -9.27
C LEU A 454 -13.50 31.47 -8.28
N ASP A 455 -14.34 32.01 -7.38
CA ASP A 455 -13.91 32.85 -6.27
C ASP A 455 -12.93 32.10 -5.35
N LEU A 456 -13.29 30.87 -4.95
CA LEU A 456 -12.41 30.05 -4.13
C LEU A 456 -11.08 29.77 -4.83
N HIS A 457 -11.10 29.51 -6.14
CA HIS A 457 -9.88 29.34 -6.93
C HIS A 457 -8.99 30.59 -6.86
N ALA A 458 -9.56 31.78 -7.09
CA ALA A 458 -8.82 33.03 -7.02
C ALA A 458 -8.21 33.28 -5.63
N ARG A 459 -8.98 33.01 -4.57
CA ARG A 459 -8.51 33.13 -3.16
C ARG A 459 -7.39 32.13 -2.84
N LEU A 460 -7.48 30.89 -3.31
CA LEU A 460 -6.45 29.87 -3.13
C LEU A 460 -5.17 30.20 -3.91
N VAL A 461 -5.29 30.72 -5.13
CA VAL A 461 -4.15 31.22 -5.91
C VAL A 461 -3.46 32.38 -5.18
N ALA A 462 -4.22 33.34 -4.66
CA ALA A 462 -3.68 34.48 -3.92
C ALA A 462 -3.01 34.06 -2.60
N ALA A 463 -3.49 33.00 -1.95
CA ALA A 463 -2.92 32.43 -0.73
C ALA A 463 -1.79 31.40 -0.97
N SER A 464 -1.53 31.04 -2.24
CA SER A 464 -0.51 30.05 -2.61
C SER A 464 0.89 30.58 -2.27
N PRO A 465 1.85 29.71 -1.85
CA PRO A 465 3.17 30.16 -1.43
C PRO A 465 3.90 30.95 -2.52
N THR A 466 4.40 32.15 -2.17
CA THR A 466 5.17 33.01 -3.08
C THR A 466 6.64 32.61 -3.21
N GLU A 467 7.13 31.82 -2.24
CA GLU A 467 8.46 31.20 -2.24
C GLU A 467 8.35 29.69 -1.99
N PRO A 468 9.27 28.87 -2.53
CA PRO A 468 9.36 27.47 -2.14
C PRO A 468 9.62 27.40 -0.62
N PRO A 469 8.83 26.66 0.17
CA PRO A 469 8.99 26.62 1.62
C PRO A 469 10.42 26.19 1.99
N LYS A 470 11.12 27.04 2.77
CA LYS A 470 12.38 26.65 3.43
C LYS A 470 12.06 25.44 4.30
N ARG A 471 12.79 24.33 4.12
CA ARG A 471 12.51 23.05 4.79
C ARG A 471 12.22 23.27 6.29
N PRO A 472 11.02 22.96 6.80
CA PRO A 472 10.86 22.81 8.24
C PRO A 472 11.62 21.54 8.66
N ARG A 473 12.36 21.61 9.78
CA ARG A 473 13.12 20.46 10.32
C ARG A 473 12.22 19.30 10.75
N SER A 474 10.90 19.50 10.84
CA SER A 474 9.89 18.45 10.90
C SER A 474 8.60 18.93 10.21
N ARG A 475 7.88 18.03 9.53
CA ARG A 475 6.65 18.37 8.79
C ARG A 475 5.44 18.72 9.68
N ILE A 476 5.60 18.66 11.00
CA ILE A 476 4.54 18.87 12.00
C ILE A 476 4.17 20.34 12.17
N ALA A 477 5.05 21.28 11.81
CA ALA A 477 4.74 22.71 11.87
C ALA A 477 3.54 23.13 10.99
N ALA A 478 3.14 22.31 10.01
CA ALA A 478 1.97 22.58 9.17
C ALA A 478 0.65 22.00 9.72
N ALA A 479 0.69 21.07 10.68
CA ALA A 479 -0.49 20.38 11.21
C ALA A 479 -0.78 20.70 12.69
N SER A 480 0.17 21.28 13.43
CA SER A 480 -0.02 21.76 14.79
C SER A 480 0.30 23.25 14.86
N SER A 481 -0.71 24.09 14.61
CA SER A 481 -0.62 25.53 14.83
C SER A 481 -0.64 25.84 16.33
N LYS A 482 0.47 25.59 17.04
CA LYS A 482 0.82 26.20 18.35
C LYS A 482 2.34 26.21 18.56
N GLN A 483 3.06 27.10 17.89
CA GLN A 483 4.36 27.58 18.36
C GLN A 483 4.36 29.11 18.34
N MET A 484 4.53 29.73 19.51
CA MET A 484 4.73 31.16 19.65
C MET A 484 6.05 31.55 18.95
N PRO A 485 6.09 32.62 18.15
CA PRO A 485 7.35 33.12 17.60
C PRO A 485 8.23 33.70 18.71
N LEU A 486 9.55 33.55 18.57
CA LEU A 486 10.54 34.37 19.27
C LEU A 486 10.27 35.88 18.98
N PRO A 487 10.59 36.79 19.92
CA PRO A 487 10.16 38.18 19.83
C PRO A 487 10.86 38.89 18.66
N GLY A 488 10.08 39.39 17.70
CA GLY A 488 10.58 40.38 16.71
C GLY A 488 10.16 40.21 15.25
N MET A 489 9.51 39.12 14.82
CA MET A 489 9.01 38.98 13.45
C MET A 489 7.63 38.30 13.41
N ALA A 490 6.57 39.11 13.31
CA ALA A 490 5.22 38.62 13.10
C ALA A 490 4.95 38.47 11.59
N GLU A 491 5.10 37.26 11.06
CA GLU A 491 4.46 36.91 9.77
C GLU A 491 2.96 36.71 10.02
N ALA A 492 2.11 37.39 9.23
CA ALA A 492 0.67 37.21 9.32
C ALA A 492 0.29 35.73 9.04
N PRO A 493 -0.66 35.13 9.79
CA PRO A 493 -1.04 33.74 9.60
C PRO A 493 -1.59 33.51 8.19
N SER A 494 -1.02 32.56 7.47
CA SER A 494 -1.48 32.17 6.12
C SER A 494 -2.92 31.67 6.18
N LYS A 495 -3.81 32.24 5.35
CA LYS A 495 -5.21 31.79 5.19
C LYS A 495 -5.35 30.45 4.43
N LEU A 496 -4.26 29.93 3.89
CA LEU A 496 -4.27 28.75 3.02
C LEU A 496 -4.89 27.49 3.68
N PRO A 497 -4.59 27.13 4.94
CA PRO A 497 -5.19 25.95 5.57
C PRO A 497 -6.72 26.04 5.73
N GLU A 498 -7.24 27.24 6.02
CA GLU A 498 -8.69 27.49 6.12
C GLU A 498 -9.36 27.33 4.75
N LEU A 499 -8.75 27.88 3.69
CA LEU A 499 -9.25 27.76 2.33
C LEU A 499 -9.18 26.32 1.80
N VAL A 500 -8.14 25.55 2.17
CA VAL A 500 -8.06 24.11 1.84
C VAL A 500 -9.14 23.32 2.59
N THR A 501 -9.49 23.72 3.81
CA THR A 501 -10.62 23.13 4.54
C THR A 501 -11.94 23.45 3.83
N GLU A 502 -12.15 24.71 3.44
CA GLU A 502 -13.33 25.14 2.64
C GLU A 502 -13.44 24.35 1.32
N LEU A 503 -12.32 24.16 0.61
CA LEU A 503 -12.24 23.35 -0.61
C LEU A 503 -12.73 21.92 -0.36
N ASN A 504 -12.19 21.25 0.67
CA ASN A 504 -12.54 19.87 0.97
C ASN A 504 -14.02 19.74 1.38
N ASP A 505 -14.54 20.68 2.18
CA ASP A 505 -15.96 20.70 2.56
C ASP A 505 -16.88 20.87 1.35
N ARG A 506 -16.52 21.75 0.40
CA ARG A 506 -17.26 21.90 -0.87
C ARG A 506 -17.22 20.63 -1.70
N VAL A 507 -16.07 19.96 -1.80
CA VAL A 507 -15.94 18.66 -2.50
C VAL A 507 -16.79 17.57 -1.82
N TYR A 508 -16.79 17.51 -0.49
CA TYR A 508 -17.59 16.53 0.25
C TYR A 508 -19.10 16.75 0.06
N LYS A 509 -19.55 18.01 0.05
CA LYS A 509 -20.94 18.36 -0.28
C LYS A 509 -21.29 17.98 -1.71
N LEU A 510 -20.42 18.30 -2.67
CA LEU A 510 -20.58 17.99 -4.09
C LEU A 510 -20.73 16.48 -4.34
N LEU A 511 -19.90 15.68 -3.67
CA LEU A 511 -19.94 14.20 -3.73
C LEU A 511 -21.05 13.59 -2.86
N ARG A 512 -21.77 14.41 -2.09
CA ARG A 512 -22.79 13.99 -1.12
C ARG A 512 -22.25 12.95 -0.13
N LEU A 513 -21.05 13.22 0.41
CA LEU A 513 -20.42 12.34 1.41
C LEU A 513 -21.08 12.50 2.77
N LYS A 514 -21.46 11.35 3.35
CA LYS A 514 -21.91 11.24 4.75
C LYS A 514 -20.72 11.42 5.71
N ASP A 515 -20.98 11.78 6.96
CA ASP A 515 -19.92 12.02 7.95
C ASP A 515 -19.01 10.80 8.14
N ARG A 516 -19.59 9.59 8.17
CA ARG A 516 -18.82 8.33 8.24
C ARG A 516 -17.87 8.17 7.03
N GLU A 517 -18.27 8.62 5.85
CA GLU A 517 -17.46 8.55 4.62
C GLU A 517 -16.36 9.61 4.62
N ARG A 518 -16.65 10.82 5.12
CA ARG A 518 -15.64 11.89 5.29
C ARG A 518 -14.54 11.47 6.26
N ILE A 519 -14.90 10.80 7.36
CA ILE A 519 -13.94 10.24 8.31
C ILE A 519 -12.92 9.31 7.62
N LEU A 520 -13.38 8.44 6.70
CA LEU A 520 -12.48 7.53 5.97
C LEU A 520 -11.48 8.33 5.12
N VAL A 521 -11.97 9.29 4.34
CA VAL A 521 -11.13 10.12 3.46
C VAL A 521 -10.13 10.92 4.29
N GLU A 522 -10.58 11.63 5.31
CA GLU A 522 -9.76 12.51 6.14
C GLU A 522 -8.68 11.74 6.89
N ASP A 523 -9.03 10.67 7.61
CA ASP A 523 -8.06 9.90 8.40
C ASP A 523 -7.03 9.21 7.48
N PHE A 524 -7.48 8.74 6.32
CA PHE A 524 -6.59 8.13 5.35
C PHE A 524 -5.57 9.14 4.83
N VAL A 525 -6.08 10.26 4.34
CA VAL A 525 -5.30 11.31 3.71
C VAL A 525 -4.42 11.99 4.76
N ARG A 526 -4.88 12.25 5.98
CA ARG A 526 -4.10 13.01 6.96
C ARG A 526 -3.16 12.15 7.81
N VAL A 527 -3.41 10.85 7.89
CA VAL A 527 -2.60 9.94 8.74
C VAL A 527 -2.10 8.73 7.96
N LYS A 528 -2.98 7.83 7.51
CA LYS A 528 -2.57 6.50 6.99
C LYS A 528 -1.60 6.58 5.80
N ARG A 529 -1.79 7.53 4.89
CA ARG A 529 -0.94 7.69 3.68
C ARG A 529 0.56 7.87 3.99
N PHE A 530 0.89 8.30 5.21
CA PHE A 530 2.26 8.59 5.62
C PHE A 530 3.04 7.36 6.07
N ALA A 531 2.37 6.25 6.39
CA ALA A 531 3.01 4.98 6.80
C ALA A 531 3.68 4.25 5.63
N ILE A 532 4.42 4.94 4.76
CA ILE A 532 5.02 4.37 3.54
C ILE A 532 6.54 4.44 3.58
N LYS A 533 7.17 3.73 2.65
CA LYS A 533 8.62 3.75 2.43
C LYS A 533 9.46 3.22 3.60
N GLY A 534 8.92 2.27 4.38
CA GLY A 534 9.62 1.73 5.55
C GLY A 534 9.94 2.78 6.62
N LYS A 535 9.26 3.93 6.60
CA LYS A 535 9.47 5.01 7.57
C LYS A 535 8.47 4.93 8.70
N VAL A 536 8.97 5.05 9.92
CA VAL A 536 8.15 5.29 11.09
C VAL A 536 7.91 6.80 11.19
N CYS A 537 6.71 7.23 10.79
CA CYS A 537 6.31 8.64 10.79
C CYS A 537 5.50 9.00 12.04
N GLU A 538 5.73 10.18 12.59
CA GLU A 538 5.05 10.68 13.80
C GLU A 538 3.53 10.74 13.62
N GLU A 539 3.08 11.07 12.41
CA GLU A 539 1.67 11.11 12.03
C GLU A 539 0.98 9.78 12.37
N THR A 540 1.68 8.66 12.27
CA THR A 540 1.13 7.30 12.44
C THR A 540 1.55 6.64 13.75
N ALA A 541 2.83 6.76 14.12
CA ALA A 541 3.44 6.10 15.29
C ALA A 541 3.45 6.96 16.55
N GLY A 542 3.18 8.26 16.44
CA GLY A 542 3.13 9.16 17.58
C GLY A 542 2.04 8.76 18.57
N VAL A 543 2.22 9.13 19.84
CA VAL A 543 1.21 8.93 20.86
C VAL A 543 0.03 9.87 20.56
N PRO A 544 -1.23 9.38 20.51
CA PRO A 544 -2.39 10.23 20.28
C PRO A 544 -2.56 11.23 21.42
N GLU A 545 -2.95 12.46 21.08
CA GLU A 545 -3.33 13.46 22.09
C GLU A 545 -4.68 13.11 22.73
N ARG A 546 -4.95 13.69 23.89
CA ARG A 546 -6.21 13.44 24.62
C ARG A 546 -7.43 13.78 23.77
N GLU A 547 -7.39 14.86 22.99
CA GLU A 547 -8.47 15.26 22.10
C GLU A 547 -8.66 14.27 20.93
N GLU A 548 -7.60 13.56 20.52
CA GLU A 548 -7.70 12.49 19.53
C GLU A 548 -8.42 11.27 20.11
N LEU A 549 -8.04 10.86 21.32
CA LEU A 549 -8.72 9.79 22.07
C LEU A 549 -10.19 10.12 22.34
N GLU A 550 -10.50 11.35 22.72
CA GLU A 550 -11.89 11.79 22.93
C GLU A 550 -12.70 11.79 21.63
N ARG A 551 -12.10 12.19 20.49
CA ARG A 551 -12.76 12.09 19.17
C ARG A 551 -13.00 10.64 18.76
N TYR A 552 -12.03 9.76 18.97
CA TYR A 552 -12.20 8.32 18.76
C TYR A 552 -13.37 7.78 19.60
N ALA A 553 -13.40 8.06 20.90
CA ALA A 553 -14.43 7.56 21.82
C ALA A 553 -15.83 8.04 21.41
N LYS A 554 -15.97 9.30 20.99
CA LYS A 554 -17.24 9.86 20.53
C LYS A 554 -17.75 9.16 19.26
N VAL A 555 -16.86 8.88 18.30
CA VAL A 555 -17.24 8.16 17.07
C VAL A 555 -17.63 6.72 17.39
N LEU A 556 -16.87 6.03 18.25
CA LEU A 556 -17.19 4.68 18.70
C LEU A 556 -18.56 4.63 19.38
N GLN A 557 -18.79 5.52 20.35
CA GLN A 557 -20.06 5.63 21.06
C GLN A 557 -21.23 5.91 20.11
N ALA A 558 -21.08 6.89 19.20
CA ALA A 558 -22.13 7.23 18.25
C ALA A 558 -22.45 6.10 17.28
N GLU A 559 -21.45 5.34 16.82
CA GLU A 559 -21.67 4.20 15.93
C GLU A 559 -22.39 3.05 16.65
N LEU A 560 -22.01 2.76 17.89
CA LEU A 560 -22.66 1.74 18.72
C LEU A 560 -24.09 2.14 19.11
N ASP A 561 -24.32 3.38 19.51
CA ASP A 561 -25.67 3.89 19.83
C ASP A 561 -26.57 3.96 18.59
N GLY A 562 -25.99 4.29 17.43
CA GLY A 562 -26.67 4.29 16.14
C GLY A 562 -27.19 2.91 15.71
N PHE A 563 -26.66 1.83 16.27
CA PHE A 563 -27.20 0.48 16.02
C PHE A 563 -28.56 0.26 16.71
N PHE A 564 -28.85 1.00 17.79
CA PHE A 564 -30.08 0.90 18.58
C PHE A 564 -30.99 2.13 18.41
N GLU A 565 -31.02 2.73 17.21
CA GLU A 565 -31.81 3.94 16.93
C GLU A 565 -33.30 3.80 17.33
N ASP A 566 -33.88 2.60 17.19
CA ASP A 566 -35.27 2.29 17.56
C ASP A 566 -35.51 2.19 19.08
N ASN A 567 -34.45 2.09 19.89
CA ASN A 567 -34.55 1.97 21.34
C ASN A 567 -33.76 3.09 22.03
N SER A 568 -34.43 4.21 22.24
CA SER A 568 -33.86 5.41 22.89
C SER A 568 -33.35 5.20 24.32
N ARG A 569 -33.68 4.06 24.95
CA ARG A 569 -33.27 3.70 26.31
C ARG A 569 -31.95 2.92 26.38
N LEU A 570 -31.47 2.37 25.26
CA LEU A 570 -30.20 1.65 25.18
C LEU A 570 -29.10 2.61 24.72
N ARG A 571 -28.06 2.77 25.55
CA ARG A 571 -26.93 3.65 25.26
C ARG A 571 -25.63 3.03 25.75
N HIS A 572 -24.53 3.36 25.12
CA HIS A 572 -23.21 2.89 25.52
C HIS A 572 -22.49 3.95 26.34
N ARG A 573 -21.88 3.53 27.44
CA ARG A 573 -20.83 4.28 28.11
C ARG A 573 -19.50 3.87 27.51
N VAL A 574 -18.71 4.85 27.08
CA VAL A 574 -17.36 4.62 26.53
C VAL A 574 -16.33 5.36 27.38
N GLY A 575 -15.40 4.59 27.93
CA GLY A 575 -14.22 5.06 28.64
C GLY A 575 -12.93 4.67 27.92
N ILE A 576 -11.88 5.48 28.06
CA ILE A 576 -10.52 5.15 27.64
C ILE A 576 -9.59 5.38 28.83
N LEU A 577 -8.82 4.35 29.15
CA LEU A 577 -7.66 4.41 30.03
C LEU A 577 -6.41 4.27 29.17
N TYR A 578 -5.45 5.18 29.29
CA TYR A 578 -4.21 5.11 28.52
C TYR A 578 -2.98 5.28 29.39
N ASP A 579 -1.90 4.63 28.99
CA ASP A 579 -0.61 4.72 29.65
C ASP A 579 0.49 4.99 28.62
N LYS A 580 1.16 6.13 28.79
CA LYS A 580 2.27 6.54 27.93
C LYS A 580 3.53 5.71 28.20
N THR A 581 3.68 5.12 29.39
CA THR A 581 4.86 4.34 29.79
C THR A 581 4.86 2.96 29.13
N SER A 582 3.76 2.21 29.26
CA SER A 582 3.59 0.91 28.58
C SER A 582 3.24 1.03 27.09
N HIS A 583 2.97 2.24 26.60
CA HIS A 583 2.44 2.50 25.25
C HIS A 583 1.17 1.69 24.97
N THR A 584 0.23 1.69 25.91
CA THR A 584 -1.02 0.93 25.84
C THR A 584 -2.22 1.82 26.12
N GLY A 585 -3.36 1.51 25.52
CA GLY A 585 -4.64 1.99 25.99
C GLY A 585 -5.68 0.88 26.02
N MET A 586 -6.66 1.04 26.89
CA MET A 586 -7.81 0.17 27.03
C MET A 586 -9.07 0.98 26.82
N ILE A 587 -9.96 0.46 25.97
CA ILE A 587 -11.30 0.97 25.78
C ILE A 587 -12.23 0.15 26.65
N ASP A 588 -13.11 0.83 27.36
CA ASP A 588 -14.15 0.25 28.20
C ASP A 588 -15.52 0.66 27.65
N VAL A 589 -16.26 -0.31 27.13
CA VAL A 589 -17.60 -0.10 26.56
C VAL A 589 -18.61 -0.84 27.41
N GLU A 590 -19.63 -0.16 27.90
CA GLU A 590 -20.70 -0.77 28.70
C GLU A 590 -22.07 -0.38 28.15
N LEU A 591 -22.89 -1.37 27.81
CA LEU A 591 -24.28 -1.15 27.40
C LEU A 591 -25.14 -0.84 28.64
N LEU A 592 -25.69 0.37 28.68
CA LEU A 592 -26.59 0.84 29.72
C LEU A 592 -28.05 0.68 29.28
N ARG A 593 -28.87 0.11 30.18
CA ARG A 593 -30.32 0.03 30.02
C ARG A 593 -31.00 1.21 30.72
N ASN A 594 -32.03 1.78 30.11
CA ASN A 594 -32.83 2.89 30.65
C ASN A 594 -32.04 4.21 30.83
N SER A 595 -31.11 4.52 29.94
CA SER A 595 -30.42 5.81 29.97
C SER A 595 -31.34 6.94 29.50
N ARG A 596 -31.23 8.12 30.13
CA ARG A 596 -31.96 9.35 29.73
C ARG A 596 -31.20 10.20 28.69
N GLY A 597 -30.07 9.71 28.20
CA GLY A 597 -29.22 10.39 27.21
C GLY A 597 -27.89 9.65 26.98
N ALA A 598 -27.12 10.08 25.98
CA ALA A 598 -25.77 9.56 25.76
C ALA A 598 -24.86 10.03 26.92
N PRO A 599 -24.24 9.12 27.70
CA PRO A 599 -23.33 9.51 28.76
C PRO A 599 -22.06 10.15 28.16
N PRO A 600 -21.41 11.12 28.83
CA PRO A 600 -20.17 11.69 28.33
C PRO A 600 -19.06 10.65 28.29
N VAL A 601 -18.27 10.68 27.22
CA VAL A 601 -17.05 9.87 27.12
C VAL A 601 -16.04 10.28 28.19
N LYS A 602 -15.29 9.32 28.72
CA LYS A 602 -14.28 9.57 29.76
C LYS A 602 -12.91 9.11 29.27
N VAL A 603 -11.95 10.02 29.20
CA VAL A 603 -10.55 9.69 28.85
C VAL A 603 -9.65 10.04 30.03
N ARG A 604 -8.88 9.07 30.53
CA ARG A 604 -8.05 9.19 31.73
C ARG A 604 -6.70 8.48 31.54
N SER A 605 -5.67 8.97 32.21
CA SER A 605 -4.41 8.26 32.35
C SER A 605 -4.55 7.09 33.33
N ALA A 606 -3.87 5.99 33.06
CA ALA A 606 -3.74 4.86 33.96
C ALA A 606 -2.94 5.24 35.22
N ASP A 607 -3.27 4.62 36.35
CA ASP A 607 -2.42 4.62 37.54
C ASP A 607 -1.32 3.56 37.44
N GLU A 608 -0.44 3.49 38.44
CA GLU A 608 0.71 2.57 38.46
C GLU A 608 0.27 1.10 38.41
N THR A 609 -0.80 0.74 39.13
CA THR A 609 -1.33 -0.63 39.15
C THR A 609 -1.88 -1.03 37.77
N THR A 610 -2.70 -0.18 37.16
CA THR A 610 -3.25 -0.42 35.81
C THR A 610 -2.15 -0.46 34.76
N SER A 611 -1.11 0.36 34.90
CA SER A 611 0.07 0.33 34.02
C SER A 611 0.80 -1.01 34.10
N ALA A 612 0.98 -1.57 35.29
CA ALA A 612 1.57 -2.91 35.48
C ALA A 612 0.71 -4.01 34.85
N ASP A 613 -0.61 -3.93 34.99
CA ASP A 613 -1.54 -4.87 34.36
C ASP A 613 -1.49 -4.79 32.82
N PHE A 614 -1.37 -3.58 32.25
CA PHE A 614 -1.19 -3.42 30.81
C PHE A 614 0.09 -4.08 30.30
N GLN A 615 1.21 -3.92 31.01
CA GLN A 615 2.48 -4.56 30.63
C GLN A 615 2.34 -6.08 30.66
N ARG A 616 1.77 -6.63 31.74
CA ARG A 616 1.53 -8.06 31.88
C ARG A 616 0.62 -8.60 30.78
N ALA A 617 -0.45 -7.89 30.43
CA ALA A 617 -1.37 -8.28 29.37
C ALA A 617 -0.68 -8.29 28.00
N GLN A 618 0.17 -7.30 27.69
CA GLN A 618 0.95 -7.28 26.45
C GLN A 618 1.89 -8.48 26.33
N GLU A 619 2.60 -8.82 27.41
CA GLU A 619 3.53 -9.96 27.42
C GLU A 619 2.80 -11.29 27.16
N LEU A 620 1.63 -11.48 27.78
CA LEU A 620 0.81 -12.68 27.60
C LEU A 620 0.16 -12.74 26.21
N ALA A 621 -0.18 -11.59 25.61
CA ALA A 621 -0.75 -11.52 24.27
C ALA A 621 0.28 -11.76 23.16
N ARG A 622 1.58 -11.65 23.46
CA ARG A 622 2.68 -11.86 22.51
C ARG A 622 3.08 -13.34 22.47
N GLN A 623 2.98 -13.93 21.28
CA GLN A 623 3.41 -15.29 21.01
C GLN A 623 4.61 -15.30 20.05
N LYS A 624 5.74 -15.86 20.50
CA LYS A 624 6.87 -16.18 19.61
C LYS A 624 6.52 -17.43 18.77
N ARG A 625 6.44 -17.28 17.44
CA ARG A 625 6.17 -18.40 16.52
C ARG A 625 7.42 -18.95 15.84
N GLY A 626 8.46 -18.13 15.72
CA GLY A 626 9.77 -18.53 15.20
C GLY A 626 10.88 -17.68 15.81
N GLN A 627 12.12 -17.84 15.34
CA GLN A 627 13.26 -17.04 15.84
C GLN A 627 12.99 -15.53 15.71
N TRP A 628 12.39 -15.13 14.60
CA TRP A 628 12.21 -13.74 14.18
C TRP A 628 10.75 -13.35 13.88
N LEU A 629 9.80 -14.24 14.17
CA LEU A 629 8.37 -14.05 13.86
C LEU A 629 7.54 -14.08 15.13
N TYR A 630 6.81 -12.99 15.37
CA TYR A 630 5.99 -12.77 16.54
C TYR A 630 4.55 -12.48 16.13
N PHE A 631 3.60 -12.96 16.92
CA PHE A 631 2.18 -12.67 16.76
C PHE A 631 1.68 -11.97 18.01
N HIS A 632 1.02 -10.84 17.83
CA HIS A 632 0.32 -10.13 18.88
C HIS A 632 -1.18 -10.36 18.72
N ARG A 633 -1.77 -11.03 19.70
CA ARG A 633 -3.22 -11.25 19.72
C ARG A 633 -3.92 -9.97 20.14
N ASN A 634 -5.06 -9.67 19.52
CA ASN A 634 -5.96 -8.64 20.03
C ASN A 634 -6.60 -9.16 21.31
N LEU A 635 -6.50 -8.42 22.41
CA LEU A 635 -7.17 -8.77 23.66
C LEU A 635 -8.51 -8.02 23.71
N ARG A 636 -9.60 -8.80 23.64
CA ARG A 636 -10.97 -8.34 23.89
C ARG A 636 -11.58 -9.22 24.96
N ILE A 637 -12.18 -8.61 25.96
CA ILE A 637 -12.80 -9.29 27.10
C ILE A 637 -14.28 -8.90 27.12
N TYR A 638 -15.16 -9.90 27.13
CA TYR A 638 -16.60 -9.73 27.19
C TYR A 638 -17.09 -10.16 28.58
N GLU A 639 -17.63 -9.20 29.34
CA GLU A 639 -18.16 -9.39 30.70
C GLU A 639 -19.63 -8.95 30.73
N GLY A 640 -20.54 -9.85 30.38
CA GLY A 640 -21.97 -9.55 30.31
C GLY A 640 -22.26 -8.45 29.29
N THR A 641 -22.64 -7.26 29.75
CA THR A 641 -22.91 -6.06 28.92
C THR A 641 -21.70 -5.15 28.73
N ARG A 642 -20.54 -5.54 29.24
CA ARG A 642 -19.30 -4.77 29.20
C ARG A 642 -18.27 -5.42 28.27
N VAL A 643 -17.56 -4.62 27.50
CA VAL A 643 -16.50 -5.03 26.59
C VAL A 643 -15.25 -4.20 26.87
N LEU A 644 -14.14 -4.88 27.15
CA LEU A 644 -12.82 -4.26 27.29
C LEU A 644 -11.97 -4.60 26.08
N LEU A 645 -11.34 -3.60 25.46
CA LEU A 645 -10.47 -3.77 24.29
C LEU A 645 -9.10 -3.13 24.56
N LEU A 646 -8.05 -3.95 24.58
CA LEU A 646 -6.67 -3.48 24.75
C LEU A 646 -6.04 -3.18 23.38
N LYS A 647 -5.40 -2.02 23.25
CA LYS A 647 -4.78 -1.53 22.01
C LYS A 647 -3.44 -0.89 22.28
N PRO A 648 -2.49 -0.97 21.34
CA PRO A 648 -1.26 -0.22 21.46
C PRO A 648 -1.52 1.28 21.20
N LEU A 649 -0.69 2.15 21.78
CA LEU A 649 -0.95 3.59 21.90
C LEU A 649 -0.32 4.43 20.76
N GLU A 650 -0.29 3.90 19.55
CA GLU A 650 0.12 4.62 18.33
C GLU A 650 -1.10 5.24 17.65
N ARG A 651 -0.97 6.48 17.16
CA ARG A 651 -2.08 7.27 16.59
C ARG A 651 -2.88 6.51 15.53
N LEU A 652 -2.24 5.66 14.72
CA LEU A 652 -2.89 4.83 13.70
C LEU A 652 -4.05 3.97 14.25
N HIS A 653 -3.92 3.47 15.49
CA HIS A 653 -4.94 2.63 16.13
C HIS A 653 -6.07 3.45 16.76
N TRP A 654 -5.92 4.76 16.91
CA TRP A 654 -6.90 5.63 17.59
C TRP A 654 -7.56 6.62 16.63
N LEU A 655 -7.59 6.29 15.34
CA LEU A 655 -8.27 7.07 14.31
C LEU A 655 -9.80 6.92 14.39
N ARG A 656 -10.54 7.95 13.97
CA ARG A 656 -12.02 7.91 13.90
C ARG A 656 -12.50 6.78 12.98
N SER A 657 -11.80 6.55 11.88
CA SER A 657 -12.03 5.43 10.96
C SER A 657 -11.79 4.07 11.63
N GLN A 658 -10.84 3.98 12.57
CA GLN A 658 -10.64 2.77 13.37
C GLN A 658 -11.77 2.59 14.40
N ALA A 659 -12.29 3.67 14.98
CA ALA A 659 -13.46 3.60 15.86
C ALA A 659 -14.68 2.99 15.16
N LEU A 660 -14.92 3.33 13.88
CA LEU A 660 -15.99 2.72 13.07
C LEU A 660 -15.80 1.20 12.91
N LEU A 661 -14.56 0.75 12.66
CA LEU A 661 -14.25 -0.68 12.49
C LEU A 661 -14.30 -1.46 13.81
N ASP A 662 -13.89 -0.84 14.90
CA ASP A 662 -13.98 -1.43 16.23
C ASP A 662 -15.44 -1.56 16.67
N ALA A 663 -16.29 -0.57 16.36
CA ALA A 663 -17.73 -0.64 16.56
C ALA A 663 -18.35 -1.82 15.79
N ASP A 664 -18.02 -1.97 14.50
CA ASP A 664 -18.49 -3.10 13.68
C ASP A 664 -18.10 -4.44 14.28
N THR A 665 -16.87 -4.55 14.77
CA THR A 665 -16.35 -5.78 15.36
C THR A 665 -17.06 -6.11 16.67
N ILE A 666 -17.23 -5.12 17.55
CA ILE A 666 -17.95 -5.28 18.83
C ILE A 666 -19.39 -5.72 18.58
N LEU A 667 -20.09 -5.07 17.63
CA LEU A 667 -21.48 -5.42 17.28
C LEU A 667 -21.57 -6.85 16.70
N ALA A 668 -20.71 -7.20 15.75
CA ALA A 668 -20.72 -8.53 15.14
C ALA A 668 -20.44 -9.64 16.17
N GLU A 669 -19.46 -9.44 17.04
CA GLU A 669 -19.10 -10.42 18.08
C GLU A 669 -20.18 -10.53 19.18
N THR A 670 -20.81 -9.42 19.57
CA THR A 670 -21.91 -9.43 20.55
C THR A 670 -23.14 -10.14 20.00
N LEU A 671 -23.46 -9.97 18.71
CA LEU A 671 -24.56 -10.68 18.05
C LEU A 671 -24.28 -12.18 17.94
N ALA A 672 -23.09 -12.56 17.48
CA ALA A 672 -22.70 -13.97 17.35
C ALA A 672 -22.58 -14.68 18.72
N GLY A 673 -22.20 -13.94 19.77
CA GLY A 673 -22.13 -14.46 21.13
C GLY A 673 -23.51 -14.69 21.78
N GLY A 674 -24.56 -14.02 21.30
CA GLY A 674 -25.94 -14.19 21.78
C GLY A 674 -26.68 -15.38 21.16
N GLU A 675 -26.11 -16.04 20.15
CA GLU A 675 -26.66 -17.25 19.50
C GLU A 675 -26.15 -18.56 20.12
N LYS A 676 -25.31 -18.49 21.17
CA LYS A 676 -24.91 -19.63 22.01
C LYS A 676 -25.61 -19.58 23.35
#